data_AF-A0A9P3FHW8-F1
#
_entry.id   AF-A0A9P3FHW8-F1
#
_cell.length_a   1.000
_cell.length_b   1.000
_cell.length_c   1.000
_cell.angle_alpha   90.00
_cell.angle_beta   90.00
_cell.angle_gamma   90.00
#
_symmetry.space_group_name_H-M   'P 1'
#
loop_
_entity.id
_entity.type
_entity.pdbx_description
1 polymer ?
#
loop_
_entity_poly.entity_id
_entity_poly.type
_entity_poly.pdbx_seq_one_letter_code
_entity_poly.pdbx_strand_id
1 'polypeptide(L)'
;MVDHVFNNPSTEHEHIAMDDCHSGMTPPRTSTMTEPRKAEDHYDPGRTKKIYAPKSRELQSLLKKLWDSYCNTHGKEPSDTLRTFHIKDLYNFFHWMLRERGGRIRKARTLQTYWNTLTLVRQLETGCYSVDPAVQVEMCGARQNLAQEFKLSTAKEDKPIMRAEDEFELLKTLWESPDVELQHEYLRAQLALMIQLAGITGNRPGALRRLQYKDLKIALLPNCDGGDRPRLVIDFTFEHTKRYLGGKDANTFPVPDIPSESCLLLCPQTMLLGLLFADDAFAVPDLSPAELFQLRIPPGKRELRIPIKQSKAELPLFRRTERTVRGLRVSNDAVTENWLRERLRRLGTITNFEMPVKPYCFRRGHGEALDSSSHISDSQRNLILQHSSSAVFQHNYLSRYITQDTQAAYRGLEPQTAIIRAASGMSRSIDPCRPQSLNEQQVAQMRKHPEVVLARRIRDRLANQARACHTTINRSRGTREYTEYRHAQREYLHTKRVVHKLTLKQVQTRYQEEQPIDDILWQLRGDRRTTEQTTSAQTVSTLSSERRRVLGALLTFAPSKDTGDQERRVEAIDAVAALCKRQEVTQRKVCRKKAACSVASYEEDRTAAGAKKVVEPDPVRMQCLPTQCIFCIGNLQLPIAHRTKQFRDRSCLKRHLFRKHLQYHDTKERIRCPHPKCNDRWLEHVDHLRNHAARVHKTLT
;
A
#
# COMPACT_ATOMS: atom_id res chain seq x y z
N MET A 1 -10.25 49.85 -28.69
CA MET A 1 -10.96 51.04 -29.22
C MET A 1 -11.34 50.67 -30.63
N VAL A 2 -12.57 50.30 -30.96
CA VAL A 2 -13.87 50.86 -30.59
C VAL A 2 -14.91 49.73 -30.41
N ASP A 3 -15.86 49.97 -29.50
CA ASP A 3 -16.97 49.11 -29.08
C ASP A 3 -18.04 48.88 -30.15
N HIS A 4 -18.85 47.81 -30.00
CA HIS A 4 -20.32 47.91 -30.03
C HIS A 4 -21.02 46.61 -29.56
N VAL A 5 -21.64 46.71 -28.38
CA VAL A 5 -23.01 46.31 -27.97
C VAL A 5 -23.68 45.11 -28.69
N PHE A 6 -24.01 44.06 -27.93
CA PHE A 6 -25.08 43.11 -28.27
C PHE A 6 -26.12 43.05 -27.14
N ASN A 7 -27.34 43.46 -27.48
CA ASN A 7 -28.56 43.28 -26.71
C ASN A 7 -29.17 41.90 -26.94
N ASN A 8 -29.85 41.39 -25.92
CA ASN A 8 -30.59 40.14 -25.84
C ASN A 8 -32.10 40.40 -26.06
N PRO A 9 -32.85 39.48 -26.69
CA PRO A 9 -34.19 39.14 -26.19
C PRO A 9 -34.46 37.60 -26.25
N SER A 10 -34.94 36.94 -25.19
CA SER A 10 -36.34 36.77 -24.74
C SER A 10 -37.19 35.81 -25.59
N THR A 11 -37.65 34.71 -24.97
CA THR A 11 -38.85 33.88 -25.29
C THR A 11 -39.20 33.10 -23.99
N GLU A 12 -40.15 33.52 -23.13
CA GLU A 12 -41.63 33.30 -23.11
C GLU A 12 -42.03 31.82 -23.34
N HIS A 13 -42.47 31.03 -22.34
CA HIS A 13 -43.70 31.00 -21.51
C HIS A 13 -45.01 30.73 -22.30
N GLU A 14 -45.50 29.50 -22.23
CA GLU A 14 -46.87 29.12 -22.59
C GLU A 14 -47.61 28.49 -21.39
N HIS A 15 -48.82 29.02 -21.14
CA HIS A 15 -49.84 28.54 -20.22
C HIS A 15 -50.84 27.64 -20.97
N ILE A 16 -51.30 26.54 -20.37
CA ILE A 16 -52.60 25.92 -20.68
C ILE A 16 -53.31 25.52 -19.38
N ALA A 17 -54.56 25.95 -19.26
CA ALA A 17 -55.51 25.72 -18.19
C ALA A 17 -56.20 24.34 -18.30
N MET A 18 -56.74 23.82 -17.19
CA MET A 18 -57.82 22.82 -17.20
C MET A 18 -58.77 22.98 -16.00
N ASP A 19 -60.03 22.69 -16.29
CA ASP A 19 -61.28 22.99 -15.61
C ASP A 19 -61.58 22.25 -14.28
N ASP A 20 -62.55 22.84 -13.56
CA ASP A 20 -63.26 22.35 -12.38
C ASP A 20 -64.15 21.11 -12.63
N CYS A 21 -64.24 20.20 -11.65
CA CYS A 21 -65.51 19.57 -11.20
C CYS A 21 -65.37 18.71 -9.91
N HIS A 22 -65.92 19.25 -8.82
CA HIS A 22 -66.84 18.63 -7.84
C HIS A 22 -66.46 17.41 -6.94
N SER A 23 -66.47 17.73 -5.64
CA SER A 23 -67.18 17.12 -4.48
C SER A 23 -66.69 15.84 -3.78
N GLY A 24 -66.47 15.99 -2.45
CA GLY A 24 -66.30 14.91 -1.48
C GLY A 24 -65.85 15.42 -0.10
N MET A 25 -66.80 15.88 0.73
CA MET A 25 -66.59 16.47 2.07
C MET A 25 -66.04 15.48 3.13
N THR A 26 -65.17 15.95 4.03
CA THR A 26 -65.28 15.82 5.52
C THR A 26 -64.16 16.63 6.23
N PRO A 27 -64.35 17.09 7.48
CA PRO A 27 -63.95 18.44 7.93
C PRO A 27 -62.52 18.57 8.51
N PRO A 28 -61.95 19.79 8.55
CA PRO A 28 -60.62 20.02 9.10
C PRO A 28 -60.64 20.01 10.63
N ARG A 29 -59.74 19.22 11.22
CA ARG A 29 -59.36 19.34 12.63
C ARG A 29 -58.82 20.74 12.88
N THR A 30 -59.40 21.42 13.85
CA THR A 30 -58.91 22.65 14.47
C THR A 30 -57.47 22.44 14.97
N SER A 31 -56.49 22.91 14.21
CA SER A 31 -55.13 23.12 14.71
C SER A 31 -54.98 24.59 15.03
N THR A 32 -54.96 24.86 16.33
CA THR A 32 -54.48 26.09 16.95
C THR A 32 -53.29 26.67 16.19
N MET A 33 -53.36 27.96 15.89
CA MET A 33 -52.25 28.74 15.37
C MET A 33 -51.08 28.68 16.35
N THR A 34 -50.13 27.79 16.09
CA THR A 34 -48.77 27.91 16.62
C THR A 34 -48.08 29.00 15.83
N GLU A 35 -47.71 30.07 16.53
CA GLU A 35 -46.78 31.11 16.09
C GLU A 35 -45.60 30.50 15.29
N PRO A 36 -45.11 31.18 14.23
CA PRO A 36 -43.92 30.74 13.55
C PRO A 36 -42.74 30.81 14.53
N ARG A 37 -42.33 29.65 15.05
CA ARG A 37 -41.08 29.51 15.80
C ARG A 37 -39.97 30.04 14.91
N LYS A 38 -39.40 31.19 15.32
CA LYS A 38 -38.21 31.80 14.72
C LYS A 38 -37.15 30.73 14.54
N ALA A 39 -36.87 30.36 13.30
CA ALA A 39 -35.78 29.45 12.93
C ALA A 39 -34.40 30.12 13.05
N GLU A 40 -34.32 31.32 13.65
CA GLU A 40 -33.11 32.14 13.74
C GLU A 40 -32.18 31.73 14.90
N ASP A 41 -32.66 30.98 15.90
CA ASP A 41 -31.88 30.66 17.11
C ASP A 41 -31.07 29.34 17.04
N HIS A 42 -30.76 28.84 15.84
CA HIS A 42 -29.91 27.64 15.66
C HIS A 42 -28.82 27.79 14.61
N TYR A 43 -28.44 29.02 14.25
CA TYR A 43 -27.24 29.26 13.46
C TYR A 43 -26.00 29.13 14.36
N ASP A 44 -25.36 27.96 14.32
CA ASP A 44 -24.02 27.75 14.86
C ASP A 44 -22.99 28.04 13.74
N PRO A 45 -22.23 29.16 13.81
CA PRO A 45 -21.19 29.48 12.83
C PRO A 45 -20.10 28.40 12.75
N GLY A 46 -19.99 27.52 13.76
CA GLY A 46 -19.14 26.35 13.75
C GLY A 46 -19.55 25.30 12.71
N ARG A 47 -20.84 25.20 12.38
CA ARG A 47 -21.38 24.22 11.40
C ARG A 47 -21.12 24.61 9.95
N THR A 48 -20.83 25.88 9.66
CA THR A 48 -20.49 26.36 8.30
C THR A 48 -18.99 26.28 7.99
N LYS A 49 -18.15 25.92 8.99
CA LYS A 49 -16.71 25.79 8.80
C LYS A 49 -16.36 24.61 7.89
N LYS A 50 -15.47 24.85 6.93
CA LYS A 50 -14.97 23.82 6.02
C LYS A 50 -14.30 22.67 6.79
N ILE A 51 -14.81 21.46 6.56
CA ILE A 51 -14.24 20.24 7.16
C ILE A 51 -13.01 19.81 6.34
N TYR A 52 -11.81 20.10 6.87
CA TYR A 52 -10.57 19.63 6.26
C TYR A 52 -10.32 18.15 6.53
N ALA A 53 -9.71 17.45 5.56
CA ALA A 53 -9.28 16.08 5.73
C ALA A 53 -8.21 15.95 6.85
N PRO A 54 -8.12 14.82 7.59
CA PRO A 54 -7.21 14.66 8.72
C PRO A 54 -5.75 15.03 8.40
N LYS A 55 -5.24 14.59 7.25
CA LYS A 55 -3.87 14.89 6.80
C LYS A 55 -3.63 16.39 6.54
N SER A 56 -4.66 17.12 6.10
CA SER A 56 -4.57 18.58 5.93
C SER A 56 -4.52 19.26 7.31
N ARG A 57 -5.30 18.78 8.28
CA ARG A 57 -5.27 19.28 9.67
C ARG A 57 -3.93 19.01 10.35
N GLU A 58 -3.32 17.85 10.11
CA GLU A 58 -1.97 17.54 10.61
C GLU A 58 -0.93 18.54 10.11
N LEU A 59 -0.98 18.90 8.82
CA LEU A 59 -0.05 19.89 8.26
C LEU A 59 -0.32 21.31 8.77
N GLN A 60 -1.59 21.69 8.90
CA GLN A 60 -1.99 22.96 9.53
C GLN A 60 -1.46 23.05 10.98
N SER A 61 -1.68 21.99 11.76
CA SER A 61 -1.22 21.90 13.16
C SER A 61 0.30 21.95 13.26
N LEU A 62 1.02 21.32 12.33
CA LEU A 62 2.48 21.40 12.27
C LEU A 62 2.96 22.83 12.00
N LEU A 63 2.38 23.51 11.01
CA LEU A 63 2.80 24.87 10.68
C LEU A 63 2.43 25.87 11.77
N LYS A 64 1.27 25.71 12.41
CA LYS A 64 0.89 26.52 13.57
C LYS A 64 1.94 26.38 14.68
N LYS A 65 2.28 25.15 15.07
CA LYS A 65 3.32 24.91 16.09
C LYS A 65 4.68 25.50 15.73
N LEU A 66 5.07 25.43 14.45
CA LEU A 66 6.31 26.04 13.98
C LEU A 66 6.25 27.57 14.04
N TRP A 67 5.12 28.16 13.65
CA TRP A 67 4.89 29.59 13.72
C TRP A 67 4.93 30.10 15.16
N ASP A 68 4.19 29.47 16.07
CA ASP A 68 4.17 29.81 17.50
C ASP A 68 5.58 29.73 18.09
N SER A 69 6.34 28.68 17.76
CA SER A 69 7.73 28.54 18.19
C SER A 69 8.63 29.64 17.66
N TYR A 70 8.47 30.06 16.40
CA TYR A 70 9.21 31.17 15.83
C TYR A 70 8.90 32.48 16.56
N CYS A 71 7.62 32.79 16.75
CA CYS A 71 7.16 33.99 17.43
C CYS A 71 7.68 34.05 18.87
N ASN A 72 7.55 32.95 19.63
CA ASN A 72 8.07 32.87 21.00
C ASN A 72 9.58 33.07 21.08
N THR A 73 10.34 32.55 20.11
CA THR A 73 11.81 32.70 20.08
C THR A 73 12.25 34.13 19.75
N HIS A 74 11.40 34.90 19.05
CA HIS A 74 11.71 36.26 18.59
C HIS A 74 10.91 37.34 19.34
N GLY A 75 10.27 37.00 20.47
CA GLY A 75 9.53 37.95 21.31
C GLY A 75 8.30 38.58 20.63
N LYS A 76 7.64 37.86 19.72
CA LYS A 76 6.46 38.34 18.98
C LYS A 76 5.20 37.62 19.46
N GLU A 77 4.06 38.32 19.43
CA GLU A 77 2.76 37.70 19.66
C GLU A 77 2.34 36.93 18.37
N PRO A 78 2.05 35.62 18.44
CA PRO A 78 1.77 34.79 17.25
C PRO A 78 0.53 35.19 16.43
N SER A 79 -0.58 35.52 17.09
CA SER A 79 -1.88 35.83 16.49
C SER A 79 -1.90 37.19 15.79
N ASP A 80 -1.35 38.22 16.41
CA ASP A 80 -1.22 39.58 15.89
C ASP A 80 -0.25 39.61 14.72
N THR A 81 0.87 38.88 14.80
CA THR A 81 1.80 38.75 13.67
C THR A 81 1.15 38.02 12.48
N LEU A 82 0.27 37.03 12.73
CA LEU A 82 -0.55 36.43 11.65
C LEU A 82 -1.59 37.41 11.11
N ARG A 83 -2.17 38.27 11.94
CA ARG A 83 -3.17 39.25 11.54
C ARG A 83 -2.57 40.29 10.61
N THR A 84 -1.45 40.90 11.00
CA THR A 84 -0.71 41.91 10.22
C THR A 84 -0.06 41.31 8.97
N PHE A 85 0.49 40.09 9.10
CA PHE A 85 0.99 39.28 7.98
C PHE A 85 2.04 39.97 7.10
N HIS A 86 2.93 40.74 7.72
CA HIS A 86 4.00 41.47 7.01
C HIS A 86 5.01 40.54 6.35
N ILE A 87 5.48 40.93 5.15
CA ILE A 87 6.45 40.16 4.38
C ILE A 87 7.75 39.88 5.14
N LYS A 88 8.22 40.84 5.94
CA LYS A 88 9.44 40.71 6.75
C LYS A 88 9.32 39.52 7.72
N ASP A 89 8.17 39.36 8.35
CA ASP A 89 7.93 38.28 9.30
C ASP A 89 7.78 36.93 8.61
N LEU A 90 7.11 36.92 7.46
CA LEU A 90 6.98 35.73 6.62
C LEU A 90 8.33 35.24 6.11
N TYR A 91 9.15 36.14 5.55
CA TYR A 91 10.50 35.81 5.08
C TYR A 91 11.34 35.22 6.22
N ASN A 92 11.39 35.92 7.36
CA ASN A 92 12.16 35.50 8.52
C ASN A 92 11.67 34.17 9.10
N PHE A 93 10.35 33.94 9.15
CA PHE A 93 9.78 32.67 9.58
C PHE A 93 10.22 31.50 8.70
N PHE A 94 10.11 31.65 7.36
CA PHE A 94 10.51 30.58 6.44
C PHE A 94 12.02 30.33 6.47
N HIS A 95 12.81 31.39 6.62
CA HIS A 95 14.25 31.32 6.79
C HIS A 95 14.65 30.58 8.08
N TRP A 96 14.10 30.99 9.21
CA TRP A 96 14.26 30.32 10.51
C TRP A 96 13.85 28.85 10.44
N MET A 97 12.69 28.55 9.86
CA MET A 97 12.20 27.19 9.69
C MET A 97 13.16 26.33 8.84
N LEU A 98 13.77 26.89 7.79
CA LEU A 98 14.74 26.19 6.96
C LEU A 98 16.04 25.88 7.73
N ARG A 99 16.50 26.83 8.58
CA ARG A 99 17.64 26.63 9.48
C ARG A 99 17.36 25.55 10.53
N GLU A 100 16.28 25.70 11.30
CA GLU A 100 15.89 24.77 12.37
C GLU A 100 15.66 23.34 11.87
N ARG A 101 15.13 23.22 10.64
CA ARG A 101 14.85 21.90 10.07
C ARG A 101 16.05 21.30 9.33
N GLY A 102 17.23 21.90 9.39
CA GLY A 102 18.53 21.28 9.07
C GLY A 102 18.53 20.44 7.78
N GLY A 103 18.10 21.01 6.65
CA GLY A 103 18.12 20.31 5.35
C GLY A 103 17.09 19.18 5.19
N ARG A 104 16.09 19.07 6.09
CA ARG A 104 14.92 18.17 5.93
C ARG A 104 14.04 18.61 4.77
N ILE A 105 13.96 19.92 4.51
CA ILE A 105 13.30 20.49 3.34
C ILE A 105 14.35 20.60 2.23
N ARG A 106 14.13 19.90 1.12
CA ARG A 106 15.10 19.84 0.00
C ARG A 106 14.53 20.32 -1.33
N LYS A 107 13.25 20.72 -1.36
CA LYS A 107 12.53 21.04 -2.60
C LYS A 107 11.80 22.35 -2.47
N ALA A 108 11.98 23.23 -3.45
CA ALA A 108 11.36 24.55 -3.49
C ALA A 108 9.82 24.50 -3.44
N ARG A 109 9.19 23.51 -4.11
CA ARG A 109 7.73 23.31 -4.09
C ARG A 109 7.13 23.13 -2.69
N THR A 110 7.94 22.69 -1.73
CA THR A 110 7.51 22.53 -0.34
C THR A 110 7.18 23.88 0.28
N LEU A 111 7.96 24.92 -0.06
CA LEU A 111 7.72 26.29 0.38
C LEU A 111 6.37 26.80 -0.10
N GLN A 112 5.98 26.53 -1.35
CA GLN A 112 4.63 26.86 -1.86
C GLN A 112 3.53 26.15 -1.07
N THR A 113 3.72 24.86 -0.76
CA THR A 113 2.72 24.09 0.01
C THR A 113 2.59 24.64 1.42
N TYR A 114 3.72 25.01 2.04
CA TYR A 114 3.73 25.56 3.39
C TYR A 114 3.14 26.97 3.41
N TRP A 115 3.46 27.81 2.42
CA TRP A 115 2.84 29.11 2.22
C TRP A 115 1.31 28.99 2.13
N ASN A 116 0.81 28.16 1.21
CA ASN A 116 -0.63 27.94 1.05
C ASN A 116 -1.31 27.38 2.31
N THR A 117 -0.55 26.65 3.14
CA THR A 117 -1.10 26.11 4.40
C THR A 117 -1.04 27.16 5.51
N LEU A 118 -0.02 28.01 5.54
CA LEU A 118 0.11 29.10 6.49
C LEU A 118 -0.99 30.15 6.26
N THR A 119 -1.32 30.46 5.00
CA THR A 119 -2.46 31.34 4.68
C THR A 119 -3.78 30.74 5.19
N LEU A 120 -3.97 29.42 5.07
CA LEU A 120 -5.13 28.74 5.68
C LEU A 120 -5.11 28.79 7.22
N VAL A 121 -3.94 28.64 7.84
CA VAL A 121 -3.81 28.79 9.30
C VAL A 121 -4.20 30.20 9.72
N ARG A 122 -3.69 31.24 9.04
CA ARG A 122 -4.10 32.63 9.27
C ARG A 122 -5.62 32.80 9.23
N GLN A 123 -6.26 32.28 8.18
CA GLN A 123 -7.72 32.35 8.04
C GLN A 123 -8.45 31.75 9.25
N LEU A 124 -7.98 30.61 9.74
CA LEU A 124 -8.59 29.89 10.86
C LEU A 124 -8.36 30.57 12.21
N GLU A 125 -7.19 31.21 12.41
CA GLU A 125 -6.79 31.82 13.68
C GLU A 125 -7.25 33.27 13.81
N THR A 126 -7.22 34.04 12.72
CA THR A 126 -7.46 35.49 12.77
C THR A 126 -8.78 35.91 12.12
N GLY A 127 -9.44 35.03 11.37
CA GLY A 127 -10.62 35.36 10.58
C GLY A 127 -10.34 36.21 9.33
N CYS A 128 -9.06 36.46 9.00
CA CYS A 128 -8.70 37.28 7.84
C CYS A 128 -8.54 36.44 6.57
N TYR A 129 -9.48 36.58 5.63
CA TYR A 129 -9.56 35.76 4.42
C TYR A 129 -8.71 36.24 3.25
N SER A 130 -8.54 37.55 3.09
CA SER A 130 -7.75 38.17 2.04
C SER A 130 -6.29 38.31 2.46
N VAL A 131 -5.38 38.05 1.53
CA VAL A 131 -3.95 38.39 1.64
C VAL A 131 -3.69 39.48 0.62
N ASP A 132 -3.06 40.57 1.06
CA ASP A 132 -2.68 41.70 0.20
C ASP A 132 -1.94 41.18 -1.08
N PRO A 133 -2.39 41.55 -2.29
CA PRO A 133 -1.72 41.18 -3.53
C PRO A 133 -0.23 41.50 -3.54
N ALA A 134 0.21 42.62 -2.94
CA ALA A 134 1.62 42.98 -2.82
C ALA A 134 2.40 41.90 -2.05
N VAL A 135 1.88 41.48 -0.89
CA VAL A 135 2.48 40.41 -0.08
C VAL A 135 2.51 39.08 -0.85
N GLN A 136 1.51 38.78 -1.69
CA GLN A 136 1.54 37.56 -2.50
C GLN A 136 2.68 37.58 -3.54
N VAL A 137 2.88 38.71 -4.22
CA VAL A 137 3.96 38.90 -5.19
C VAL A 137 5.32 38.84 -4.49
N GLU A 138 5.49 39.58 -3.40
CA GLU A 138 6.72 39.59 -2.63
C GLU A 138 7.05 38.20 -2.07
N MET A 139 6.04 37.44 -1.61
CA MET A 139 6.24 36.08 -1.13
C MET A 139 6.67 35.12 -2.25
N CYS A 140 6.36 35.42 -3.51
CA CYS A 140 6.92 34.66 -4.63
C CYS A 140 8.44 34.89 -4.73
N GLY A 141 8.89 36.15 -4.68
CA GLY A 141 10.32 36.49 -4.65
C GLY A 141 11.03 35.93 -3.41
N ALA A 142 10.44 36.07 -2.22
CA ALA A 142 10.95 35.52 -0.98
C ALA A 142 11.24 34.01 -1.09
N ARG A 143 10.29 33.22 -1.63
CA ARG A 143 10.48 31.77 -1.79
C ARG A 143 11.53 31.41 -2.83
N GLN A 144 11.68 32.21 -3.89
CA GLN A 144 12.75 32.01 -4.87
C GLN A 144 14.13 32.27 -4.24
N ASN A 145 14.27 33.38 -3.51
CA ASN A 145 15.50 33.72 -2.80
C ASN A 145 15.86 32.65 -1.75
N LEU A 146 14.90 32.22 -0.93
CA LEU A 146 15.12 31.14 0.04
C LEU A 146 15.46 29.81 -0.64
N ALA A 147 14.87 29.52 -1.80
CA ALA A 147 15.23 28.33 -2.56
C ALA A 147 16.68 28.38 -3.06
N GLN A 148 17.16 29.54 -3.50
CA GLN A 148 18.55 29.74 -3.92
C GLN A 148 19.52 29.68 -2.74
N GLU A 149 19.27 30.44 -1.68
CA GLU A 149 20.11 30.52 -0.48
C GLU A 149 20.32 29.14 0.16
N PHE A 150 19.24 28.37 0.34
CA PHE A 150 19.30 27.03 0.92
C PHE A 150 19.53 25.92 -0.13
N LYS A 151 19.84 26.28 -1.38
CA LYS A 151 20.11 25.35 -2.50
C LYS A 151 19.03 24.26 -2.65
N LEU A 152 17.77 24.65 -2.52
CA LEU A 152 16.62 23.76 -2.67
C LEU A 152 16.44 23.36 -4.13
N SER A 153 16.19 22.07 -4.37
CA SER A 153 15.96 21.56 -5.72
C SER A 153 14.67 22.13 -6.31
N THR A 154 14.80 22.75 -7.49
CA THR A 154 13.70 23.19 -8.38
C THR A 154 13.38 22.15 -9.45
N ALA A 155 14.25 21.15 -9.62
CA ALA A 155 14.07 20.07 -10.59
C ALA A 155 12.73 19.35 -10.36
N LYS A 156 12.00 19.12 -11.46
CA LYS A 156 10.81 18.27 -11.44
C LYS A 156 11.27 16.83 -11.18
N GLU A 157 10.51 16.11 -10.37
CA GLU A 157 10.76 14.69 -10.18
C GLU A 157 10.46 13.94 -11.46
N ASP A 158 11.28 12.96 -11.78
CA ASP A 158 10.97 11.99 -12.83
C ASP A 158 9.63 11.33 -12.55
N LYS A 159 8.89 11.12 -13.63
CA LYS A 159 7.56 10.55 -13.62
C LYS A 159 7.57 9.19 -14.31
N PRO A 160 8.21 8.17 -13.70
CA PRO A 160 8.23 6.85 -14.29
C PRO A 160 6.80 6.32 -14.49
N ILE A 161 6.59 5.68 -15.61
CA ILE A 161 5.33 5.12 -16.07
C ILE A 161 5.42 3.62 -15.84
N MET A 162 4.40 3.03 -15.20
CA MET A 162 4.31 1.58 -15.04
C MET A 162 3.23 1.07 -16.01
N ARG A 163 3.64 0.36 -17.05
CA ARG A 163 2.76 -0.30 -18.02
C ARG A 163 2.57 -1.78 -17.67
N ALA A 164 1.77 -2.50 -18.45
CA ALA A 164 1.48 -3.91 -18.20
C ALA A 164 2.74 -4.79 -18.19
N GLU A 165 3.69 -4.51 -19.09
CA GLU A 165 4.99 -5.19 -19.15
C GLU A 165 5.87 -4.93 -17.92
N ASP A 166 5.82 -3.72 -17.35
CA ASP A 166 6.55 -3.39 -16.12
C ASP A 166 5.87 -4.00 -14.88
N GLU A 167 4.54 -3.99 -14.89
CA GLU A 167 3.70 -4.60 -13.86
C GLU A 167 3.90 -6.12 -13.80
N PHE A 168 4.04 -6.76 -14.95
CA PHE A 168 4.36 -8.18 -15.08
C PHE A 168 5.66 -8.52 -14.33
N GLU A 169 6.75 -7.80 -14.58
CA GLU A 169 8.04 -8.03 -13.90
C GLU A 169 7.94 -7.80 -12.38
N LEU A 170 7.17 -6.79 -11.96
CA LEU A 170 6.93 -6.50 -10.55
C LEU A 170 6.15 -7.64 -9.86
N LEU A 171 5.09 -8.15 -10.50
CA LEU A 171 4.29 -9.25 -9.98
C LEU A 171 5.05 -10.57 -10.02
N LYS A 172 5.83 -10.82 -11.07
CA LYS A 172 6.69 -11.99 -11.17
C LYS A 172 7.67 -12.02 -9.99
N THR A 173 8.33 -10.89 -9.72
CA THR A 173 9.21 -10.75 -8.54
C THR A 173 8.46 -11.01 -7.23
N LEU A 174 7.22 -10.52 -7.09
CA LEU A 174 6.39 -10.71 -5.89
C LEU A 174 6.15 -12.20 -5.60
N TRP A 175 6.01 -13.03 -6.64
CA TRP A 175 5.73 -14.45 -6.50
C TRP A 175 6.99 -15.31 -6.47
N GLU A 176 8.02 -15.00 -7.25
CA GLU A 176 9.24 -15.80 -7.38
C GLU A 176 10.30 -15.53 -6.31
N SER A 177 10.41 -14.29 -5.80
CA SER A 177 11.55 -13.92 -4.97
C SER A 177 11.34 -14.22 -3.47
N PRO A 178 12.23 -15.01 -2.82
CA PRO A 178 12.19 -15.23 -1.37
C PRO A 178 12.55 -13.97 -0.56
N ASP A 179 13.20 -12.98 -1.17
CA ASP A 179 13.54 -11.71 -0.49
C ASP A 179 12.33 -10.79 -0.28
N VAL A 180 11.20 -11.08 -0.93
CA VAL A 180 9.93 -10.37 -0.72
C VAL A 180 9.23 -10.95 0.51
N GLU A 181 9.72 -10.57 1.70
CA GLU A 181 9.18 -11.03 2.97
C GLU A 181 7.87 -10.31 3.35
N LEU A 182 6.81 -11.08 3.52
CA LEU A 182 5.58 -10.67 4.19
C LEU A 182 5.40 -11.48 5.48
N GLN A 183 4.49 -11.06 6.34
CA GLN A 183 4.25 -11.77 7.61
C GLN A 183 3.18 -12.85 7.49
N HIS A 184 2.37 -12.76 6.44
CA HIS A 184 1.22 -13.61 6.16
C HIS A 184 0.98 -13.60 4.66
N GLU A 185 0.70 -14.76 4.07
CA GLU A 185 0.62 -14.87 2.61
C GLU A 185 -0.65 -14.23 2.01
N TYR A 186 -1.72 -14.05 2.81
CA TYR A 186 -2.84 -13.15 2.47
C TYR A 186 -2.37 -11.77 2.01
N LEU A 187 -1.32 -11.22 2.64
CA LEU A 187 -0.78 -9.91 2.28
C LEU A 187 -0.14 -9.92 0.88
N ARG A 188 0.27 -11.09 0.37
CA ARG A 188 0.88 -11.25 -0.95
C ARG A 188 -0.18 -11.19 -2.05
N ALA A 189 -1.21 -12.01 -1.92
CA ALA A 189 -2.35 -12.02 -2.83
C ALA A 189 -3.05 -10.66 -2.88
N GLN A 190 -3.27 -10.03 -1.71
CA GLN A 190 -3.86 -8.70 -1.69
C GLN A 190 -2.93 -7.63 -2.32
N LEU A 191 -1.60 -7.72 -2.14
CA LEU A 191 -0.66 -6.78 -2.76
C LEU A 191 -0.66 -6.93 -4.28
N ALA A 192 -0.72 -8.17 -4.77
CA ALA A 192 -0.89 -8.46 -6.20
C ALA A 192 -2.19 -7.82 -6.73
N LEU A 193 -3.32 -8.03 -6.05
CA LEU A 193 -4.59 -7.42 -6.43
C LEU A 193 -4.54 -5.87 -6.39
N MET A 194 -3.89 -5.27 -5.39
CA MET A 194 -3.73 -3.82 -5.34
C MET A 194 -2.91 -3.28 -6.51
N ILE A 195 -1.91 -4.02 -6.96
CA ILE A 195 -1.07 -3.68 -8.13
C ILE A 195 -1.93 -3.75 -9.41
N GLN A 196 -2.62 -4.87 -9.63
CA GLN A 196 -3.52 -5.10 -10.77
C GLN A 196 -4.62 -4.03 -10.87
N LEU A 197 -5.33 -3.77 -9.76
CA LEU A 197 -6.38 -2.74 -9.75
C LEU A 197 -5.81 -1.33 -9.94
N ALA A 198 -4.58 -1.05 -9.49
CA ALA A 198 -3.94 0.24 -9.73
C ALA A 198 -3.62 0.44 -11.22
N GLY A 199 -3.21 -0.63 -11.93
CA GLY A 199 -2.93 -0.63 -13.36
C GLY A 199 -4.18 -0.42 -14.22
N ILE A 200 -5.28 -1.12 -13.91
CA ILE A 200 -6.48 -1.12 -14.78
C ILE A 200 -7.53 -0.05 -14.44
N THR A 201 -7.52 0.52 -13.22
CA THR A 201 -8.51 1.55 -12.83
C THR A 201 -7.89 2.94 -12.66
N GLY A 202 -6.55 3.02 -12.57
CA GLY A 202 -5.84 4.25 -12.28
C GLY A 202 -6.21 4.91 -10.95
N ASN A 203 -6.92 4.24 -10.03
CA ASN A 203 -7.40 4.86 -8.80
C ASN A 203 -6.26 5.31 -7.86
N ARG A 204 -6.52 6.36 -7.07
CA ARG A 204 -5.55 6.81 -6.06
C ARG A 204 -5.42 5.75 -4.96
N PRO A 205 -4.23 5.58 -4.34
CA PRO A 205 -4.02 4.57 -3.29
C PRO A 205 -4.96 4.70 -2.09
N GLY A 206 -5.43 5.92 -1.80
CA GLY A 206 -6.44 6.14 -0.77
C GLY A 206 -7.81 5.56 -1.11
N ALA A 207 -8.22 5.57 -2.38
CA ALA A 207 -9.47 4.97 -2.83
C ALA A 207 -9.35 3.44 -2.86
N LEU A 208 -8.27 2.91 -3.46
CA LEU A 208 -8.01 1.46 -3.52
C LEU A 208 -8.08 0.80 -2.14
N ARG A 209 -7.38 1.33 -1.13
CA ARG A 209 -7.34 0.72 0.22
C ARG A 209 -8.68 0.72 0.95
N ARG A 210 -9.66 1.50 0.49
CA ARG A 210 -10.95 1.70 1.15
C ARG A 210 -12.06 0.82 0.55
N LEU A 211 -11.76 0.06 -0.51
CA LEU A 211 -12.69 -0.93 -1.03
C LEU A 211 -13.10 -1.92 0.07
N GLN A 212 -14.40 -2.12 0.19
CA GLN A 212 -15.05 -3.12 1.01
C GLN A 212 -15.70 -4.17 0.10
N TYR A 213 -16.13 -5.30 0.65
CA TYR A 213 -16.80 -6.31 -0.17
C TYR A 213 -18.16 -5.87 -0.72
N LYS A 214 -18.87 -4.97 -0.02
CA LYS A 214 -20.12 -4.39 -0.52
C LYS A 214 -19.93 -3.59 -1.81
N ASP A 215 -18.71 -3.11 -2.06
CA ASP A 215 -18.35 -2.31 -3.23
C ASP A 215 -18.11 -3.19 -4.48
N LEU A 216 -18.31 -4.51 -4.34
CA LEU A 216 -18.13 -5.50 -5.39
C LEU A 216 -19.50 -6.00 -5.89
N LYS A 217 -19.68 -6.02 -7.20
CA LYS A 217 -20.76 -6.80 -7.84
C LYS A 217 -20.13 -7.90 -8.68
N ILE A 218 -20.33 -9.14 -8.27
CA ILE A 218 -19.83 -10.32 -8.98
C ILE A 218 -21.01 -10.91 -9.74
N ALA A 219 -20.86 -11.06 -11.06
CA ALA A 219 -21.95 -11.51 -11.91
C ALA A 219 -21.47 -12.33 -13.10
N LEU A 220 -22.31 -13.27 -13.51
CA LEU A 220 -22.18 -13.96 -14.79
C LEU A 220 -23.09 -13.27 -15.81
N LEU A 221 -22.51 -12.89 -16.95
CA LEU A 221 -23.22 -12.32 -18.10
C LEU A 221 -23.22 -13.29 -19.28
N PRO A 222 -24.23 -13.24 -20.17
CA PRO A 222 -24.24 -14.01 -21.40
C PRO A 222 -22.98 -13.73 -22.20
N ASN A 223 -22.48 -14.74 -22.91
CA ASN A 223 -21.36 -14.53 -23.79
C ASN A 223 -21.81 -13.73 -25.01
N CYS A 224 -21.33 -12.49 -25.13
CA CYS A 224 -21.63 -11.65 -26.28
C CYS A 224 -20.96 -12.16 -27.57
N ASP A 225 -19.93 -13.01 -27.46
CA ASP A 225 -19.18 -13.55 -28.59
C ASP A 225 -19.77 -14.87 -29.13
N GLY A 226 -20.95 -15.27 -28.67
CA GLY A 226 -21.69 -16.44 -29.18
C GLY A 226 -21.35 -17.79 -28.54
N GLY A 227 -20.51 -17.82 -27.50
CA GLY A 227 -20.23 -19.07 -26.76
C GLY A 227 -21.33 -19.43 -25.76
N ASP A 228 -21.61 -20.72 -25.55
CA ASP A 228 -22.65 -21.17 -24.61
C ASP A 228 -22.35 -20.82 -23.14
N ARG A 229 -21.08 -20.53 -22.84
CA ARG A 229 -20.59 -20.33 -21.49
C ARG A 229 -20.67 -18.85 -21.07
N PRO A 230 -21.26 -18.52 -19.92
CA PRO A 230 -21.31 -17.15 -19.45
C PRO A 230 -19.93 -16.63 -19.04
N ARG A 231 -19.78 -15.31 -19.11
CA ARG A 231 -18.55 -14.56 -18.81
C ARG A 231 -18.63 -13.99 -17.40
N LEU A 232 -17.55 -14.10 -16.63
CA LEU A 232 -17.49 -13.54 -15.28
C LEU A 232 -17.10 -12.07 -15.35
N VAL A 233 -17.96 -11.20 -14.81
CA VAL A 233 -17.71 -9.76 -14.69
C VAL A 233 -17.74 -9.37 -13.23
N ILE A 234 -16.74 -8.57 -12.84
CA ILE A 234 -16.66 -8.01 -11.49
C ILE A 234 -16.66 -6.49 -11.59
N ASP A 235 -17.69 -5.87 -11.05
CA ASP A 235 -17.75 -4.42 -10.93
C ASP A 235 -17.10 -3.96 -9.63
N PHE A 236 -16.19 -2.99 -9.74
CA PHE A 236 -15.55 -2.32 -8.60
C PHE A 236 -16.06 -0.89 -8.47
N THR A 237 -16.83 -0.60 -7.42
CA THR A 237 -17.35 0.74 -7.14
C THR A 237 -16.43 1.49 -6.16
N PHE A 238 -15.97 2.68 -6.55
CA PHE A 238 -15.08 3.49 -5.71
C PHE A 238 -15.81 4.69 -5.11
N GLU A 239 -16.50 4.48 -3.97
CA GLU A 239 -17.24 5.56 -3.28
C GLU A 239 -16.32 6.55 -2.57
N HIS A 240 -15.25 6.05 -1.95
CA HIS A 240 -14.40 6.86 -1.10
C HIS A 240 -13.23 7.48 -1.86
N THR A 241 -13.52 8.39 -2.78
CA THR A 241 -12.49 9.06 -3.60
C THR A 241 -12.14 10.46 -3.06
N LYS A 242 -11.16 11.14 -3.67
CA LYS A 242 -10.71 12.45 -3.19
C LYS A 242 -11.80 13.49 -3.46
N ARG A 243 -12.44 13.96 -2.39
CA ARG A 243 -13.40 15.08 -2.40
C ARG A 243 -12.68 16.39 -2.72
N TYR A 244 -13.16 17.12 -3.72
CA TYR A 244 -12.79 18.51 -3.98
C TYR A 244 -14.10 19.29 -4.07
N LEU A 245 -14.31 20.22 -3.14
CA LEU A 245 -15.53 21.05 -3.03
C LEU A 245 -16.86 20.29 -2.83
N GLY A 246 -16.85 18.99 -2.54
CA GLY A 246 -18.05 18.21 -2.28
C GLY A 246 -17.81 16.70 -2.37
N GLY A 247 -18.89 15.92 -2.22
CA GLY A 247 -18.91 14.53 -2.67
C GLY A 247 -18.65 14.47 -4.18
N LYS A 248 -18.00 13.39 -4.63
CA LYS A 248 -17.94 13.05 -6.05
C LYS A 248 -18.75 11.79 -6.24
N ASP A 249 -19.38 11.65 -7.40
CA ASP A 249 -20.04 10.40 -7.77
C ASP A 249 -19.02 9.27 -7.79
N ALA A 250 -19.47 8.10 -7.37
CA ALA A 250 -18.68 6.89 -7.38
C ALA A 250 -18.55 6.40 -8.83
N ASN A 251 -17.32 6.11 -9.25
CA ASN A 251 -17.11 5.43 -10.52
C ASN A 251 -17.14 3.93 -10.26
N THR A 252 -17.86 3.20 -11.11
CA THR A 252 -17.89 1.74 -11.15
C THR A 252 -17.09 1.26 -12.35
N PHE A 253 -16.15 0.35 -12.13
CA PHE A 253 -15.30 -0.22 -13.17
C PHE A 253 -15.69 -1.69 -13.39
N PRO A 254 -16.33 -2.02 -14.52
CA PRO A 254 -16.58 -3.41 -14.87
C PRO A 254 -15.27 -4.05 -15.35
N VAL A 255 -14.90 -5.18 -14.75
CA VAL A 255 -13.71 -5.96 -15.12
C VAL A 255 -14.15 -7.34 -15.58
N PRO A 256 -14.25 -7.57 -16.89
CA PRO A 256 -14.55 -8.90 -17.43
C PRO A 256 -13.34 -9.82 -17.29
N ASP A 257 -13.60 -11.13 -17.36
CA ASP A 257 -12.56 -12.13 -17.55
C ASP A 257 -11.96 -12.00 -18.96
N ILE A 258 -10.70 -12.40 -19.11
CA ILE A 258 -10.00 -12.45 -20.41
C ILE A 258 -9.92 -13.91 -20.84
N PRO A 259 -10.69 -14.35 -21.85
CA PRO A 259 -10.64 -15.73 -22.32
C PRO A 259 -9.24 -16.09 -22.79
N SER A 260 -8.75 -17.27 -22.41
CA SER A 260 -7.45 -17.79 -22.86
C SER A 260 -6.26 -16.83 -22.62
N GLU A 261 -6.32 -16.05 -21.54
CA GLU A 261 -5.25 -15.12 -21.14
C GLU A 261 -3.92 -15.88 -20.98
N SER A 262 -2.86 -15.45 -21.68
CA SER A 262 -1.60 -16.21 -21.80
C SER A 262 -1.09 -16.71 -20.45
N CYS A 263 -1.16 -15.90 -19.39
CA CYS A 263 -0.92 -16.33 -18.01
C CYS A 263 -1.86 -15.57 -17.07
N LEU A 264 -2.03 -16.05 -15.84
CA LEU A 264 -2.95 -15.44 -14.87
C LEU A 264 -2.29 -14.44 -13.93
N LEU A 265 -1.02 -14.08 -14.19
CA LEU A 265 -0.23 -13.18 -13.36
C LEU A 265 -0.84 -11.77 -13.29
N LEU A 266 -1.37 -11.27 -14.41
CA LEU A 266 -2.01 -9.95 -14.50
C LEU A 266 -3.52 -10.00 -14.20
N CYS A 267 -4.09 -11.19 -13.99
CA CYS A 267 -5.53 -11.37 -13.82
C CYS A 267 -6.00 -10.93 -12.41
N PRO A 268 -6.76 -9.82 -12.28
CA PRO A 268 -7.26 -9.37 -10.98
C PRO A 268 -8.32 -10.30 -10.40
N GLN A 269 -9.10 -10.97 -11.25
CA GLN A 269 -10.18 -11.85 -10.80
C GLN A 269 -9.63 -13.07 -10.05
N THR A 270 -8.52 -13.66 -10.52
CA THR A 270 -7.86 -14.79 -9.84
C THR A 270 -7.46 -14.42 -8.41
N MET A 271 -6.85 -13.24 -8.23
CA MET A 271 -6.45 -12.76 -6.90
C MET A 271 -7.66 -12.45 -6.02
N LEU A 272 -8.66 -11.74 -6.56
CA LEU A 272 -9.86 -11.37 -5.83
C LEU A 272 -10.66 -12.58 -5.37
N LEU A 273 -10.96 -13.51 -6.28
CA LEU A 273 -11.71 -14.72 -5.97
C LEU A 273 -10.95 -15.56 -4.95
N GLY A 274 -9.62 -15.69 -5.07
CA GLY A 274 -8.80 -16.38 -4.08
C GLY A 274 -8.93 -15.78 -2.67
N LEU A 275 -8.98 -14.45 -2.56
CA LEU A 275 -9.23 -13.75 -1.28
C LEU A 275 -10.66 -14.01 -0.76
N LEU A 276 -11.68 -13.91 -1.63
CA LEU A 276 -13.08 -14.14 -1.26
C LEU A 276 -13.33 -15.57 -0.77
N PHE A 277 -12.74 -16.58 -1.42
CA PHE A 277 -12.79 -17.98 -0.96
C PHE A 277 -11.98 -18.20 0.31
N ALA A 278 -10.84 -17.51 0.48
CA ALA A 278 -10.07 -17.59 1.72
C ALA A 278 -10.86 -17.03 2.93
N ASP A 279 -11.68 -16.00 2.69
CA ASP A 279 -12.49 -15.33 3.71
C ASP A 279 -13.90 -15.89 3.90
N ASP A 280 -14.27 -16.91 3.12
CA ASP A 280 -15.61 -17.49 3.10
C ASP A 280 -16.67 -16.40 2.91
N ALA A 281 -16.46 -15.59 1.87
CA ALA A 281 -17.22 -14.35 1.63
C ALA A 281 -18.52 -14.56 0.84
N PHE A 282 -18.66 -15.65 0.08
CA PHE A 282 -19.85 -15.91 -0.73
C PHE A 282 -21.04 -16.33 0.13
N ALA A 283 -22.24 -15.81 -0.17
CA ALA A 283 -23.43 -16.16 0.59
C ALA A 283 -23.96 -17.57 0.28
N VAL A 284 -23.57 -18.15 -0.86
CA VAL A 284 -23.87 -19.54 -1.23
C VAL A 284 -23.01 -20.47 -0.36
N PRO A 285 -23.60 -21.35 0.47
CA PRO A 285 -22.87 -22.29 1.29
C PRO A 285 -22.02 -23.24 0.44
N ASP A 286 -20.82 -23.56 0.93
CA ASP A 286 -19.90 -24.54 0.35
C ASP A 286 -19.50 -24.31 -1.13
N LEU A 287 -19.81 -23.14 -1.70
CA LEU A 287 -19.41 -22.78 -3.06
C LEU A 287 -17.89 -22.91 -3.21
N SER A 288 -17.48 -23.71 -4.19
CA SER A 288 -16.09 -23.89 -4.59
C SER A 288 -15.75 -23.10 -5.86
N PRO A 289 -14.46 -22.87 -6.13
CA PRO A 289 -14.03 -22.29 -7.40
C PRO A 289 -14.51 -23.09 -8.60
N ALA A 290 -14.52 -24.42 -8.53
CA ALA A 290 -14.97 -25.28 -9.63
C ALA A 290 -16.46 -25.10 -9.92
N GLU A 291 -17.31 -25.11 -8.90
CA GLU A 291 -18.76 -24.91 -9.04
C GLU A 291 -19.08 -23.52 -9.59
N LEU A 292 -18.33 -22.49 -9.17
CA LEU A 292 -18.48 -21.13 -9.70
C LEU A 292 -18.37 -21.09 -11.24
N PHE A 293 -17.42 -21.81 -11.83
CA PHE A 293 -17.25 -21.86 -13.29
C PHE A 293 -18.21 -22.81 -14.01
N GLN A 294 -18.96 -23.64 -13.27
CA GLN A 294 -20.01 -24.53 -13.82
C GLN A 294 -21.39 -23.87 -13.83
N LEU A 295 -21.56 -22.74 -13.12
CA LEU A 295 -22.82 -22.02 -13.08
C LEU A 295 -23.29 -21.57 -14.47
N ARG A 296 -24.61 -21.63 -14.67
CA ARG A 296 -25.31 -21.14 -15.87
C ARG A 296 -26.27 -20.03 -15.49
N ILE A 297 -26.51 -19.12 -16.42
CA ILE A 297 -27.51 -18.07 -16.24
C ILE A 297 -28.89 -18.71 -16.40
N PRO A 298 -29.81 -18.53 -15.44
CA PRO A 298 -31.15 -19.09 -15.54
C PRO A 298 -31.89 -18.61 -16.80
N PRO A 299 -32.74 -19.45 -17.43
CA PRO A 299 -33.53 -19.05 -18.60
C PRO A 299 -34.31 -17.75 -18.37
N GLY A 300 -34.34 -16.87 -19.37
CA GLY A 300 -35.01 -15.57 -19.29
C GLY A 300 -34.25 -14.48 -18.53
N LYS A 301 -33.13 -14.79 -17.87
CA LYS A 301 -32.27 -13.78 -17.23
C LYS A 301 -31.12 -13.37 -18.14
N ARG A 302 -30.68 -12.12 -18.00
CA ARG A 302 -29.49 -11.55 -18.66
C ARG A 302 -28.28 -11.42 -17.74
N GLU A 303 -28.43 -11.86 -16.48
CA GLU A 303 -27.39 -11.78 -15.46
C GLU A 303 -27.69 -12.83 -14.38
N LEU A 304 -26.64 -13.50 -13.88
CA LEU A 304 -26.67 -14.19 -12.60
C LEU A 304 -25.72 -13.52 -11.62
N ARG A 305 -26.27 -12.79 -10.64
CA ARG A 305 -25.49 -12.18 -9.56
C ARG A 305 -25.08 -13.23 -8.54
N ILE A 306 -23.80 -13.21 -8.16
CA ILE A 306 -23.22 -14.07 -7.12
C ILE A 306 -23.16 -13.26 -5.81
N PRO A 307 -24.01 -13.57 -4.82
CA PRO A 307 -24.12 -12.76 -3.61
C PRO A 307 -22.95 -12.97 -2.63
N ILE A 308 -22.56 -11.89 -1.95
CA ILE A 308 -21.60 -11.88 -0.84
C ILE A 308 -22.38 -11.86 0.48
N LYS A 309 -21.86 -12.51 1.54
CA LYS A 309 -22.46 -12.52 2.88
C LYS A 309 -22.61 -11.09 3.41
N GLN A 310 -23.80 -10.76 3.89
CA GLN A 310 -24.06 -9.45 4.51
C GLN A 310 -23.15 -9.19 5.73
N SER A 311 -22.81 -10.24 6.49
CA SER A 311 -21.88 -10.14 7.63
C SER A 311 -20.45 -9.73 7.23
N LYS A 312 -20.11 -9.80 5.94
CA LYS A 312 -18.79 -9.45 5.39
C LYS A 312 -18.83 -8.18 4.53
N ALA A 313 -20.02 -7.61 4.30
CA ALA A 313 -20.21 -6.48 3.38
C ALA A 313 -19.31 -5.28 3.70
N GLU A 314 -19.20 -4.91 4.98
CA GLU A 314 -18.36 -3.78 5.44
C GLU A 314 -16.89 -4.17 5.68
N LEU A 315 -16.52 -5.44 5.49
CA LEU A 315 -15.16 -5.87 5.68
C LEU A 315 -14.27 -5.26 4.58
N PRO A 316 -13.16 -4.57 4.94
CA PRO A 316 -12.24 -4.07 3.93
C PRO A 316 -11.65 -5.21 3.10
N LEU A 317 -11.54 -5.03 1.78
CA LEU A 317 -10.90 -5.98 0.88
C LEU A 317 -9.40 -6.14 1.21
N PHE A 318 -8.73 -5.02 1.51
CA PHE A 318 -7.30 -4.96 1.80
C PHE A 318 -7.03 -4.75 3.29
N ARG A 319 -6.66 -5.81 4.01
CA ARG A 319 -6.61 -5.85 5.48
C ARG A 319 -5.18 -5.89 6.03
N ARG A 320 -4.97 -5.25 7.18
CA ARG A 320 -3.70 -5.34 7.92
C ARG A 320 -3.65 -6.64 8.73
N THR A 321 -2.46 -7.01 9.18
CA THR A 321 -2.29 -8.07 10.18
C THR A 321 -2.27 -7.50 11.59
N GLU A 322 -2.66 -8.32 12.55
CA GLU A 322 -2.54 -8.04 13.97
C GLU A 322 -2.00 -9.26 14.72
N ARG A 323 -1.47 -9.02 15.93
CA ARG A 323 -0.99 -10.09 16.80
C ARG A 323 -1.97 -10.33 17.93
N THR A 324 -2.31 -11.59 18.11
CA THR A 324 -3.19 -12.11 19.14
C THR A 324 -2.46 -13.16 19.97
N VAL A 325 -3.12 -13.65 21.02
CA VAL A 325 -2.65 -14.81 21.78
C VAL A 325 -2.43 -16.05 20.91
N ARG A 326 -3.17 -16.23 19.82
CA ARG A 326 -3.01 -17.37 18.88
C ARG A 326 -1.92 -17.14 17.83
N GLY A 327 -1.26 -15.99 17.86
CA GLY A 327 -0.23 -15.59 16.92
C GLY A 327 -0.70 -14.47 15.99
N LEU A 328 -0.03 -14.35 14.84
CA LEU A 328 -0.41 -13.37 13.83
C LEU A 328 -1.70 -13.81 13.13
N ARG A 329 -2.60 -12.87 12.83
CA ARG A 329 -3.76 -13.12 11.95
C ARG A 329 -4.04 -11.90 11.08
N VAL A 330 -4.89 -12.07 10.06
CA VAL A 330 -5.48 -10.96 9.33
C VAL A 330 -6.55 -10.30 10.22
N SER A 331 -6.49 -8.97 10.35
CA SER A 331 -7.43 -8.17 11.16
C SER A 331 -8.65 -7.75 10.34
N ASN A 332 -9.61 -7.07 10.96
CA ASN A 332 -10.76 -6.47 10.27
C ASN A 332 -10.49 -5.03 9.80
N ASP A 333 -9.28 -4.51 10.02
CA ASP A 333 -8.94 -3.14 9.65
C ASP A 333 -8.23 -3.06 8.30
N ALA A 334 -8.51 -1.98 7.57
CA ALA A 334 -7.87 -1.72 6.29
C ALA A 334 -6.36 -1.44 6.42
N VAL A 335 -5.59 -1.81 5.40
CA VAL A 335 -4.19 -1.36 5.27
C VAL A 335 -4.10 0.16 5.13
N THR A 336 -2.96 0.73 5.51
CA THR A 336 -2.70 2.17 5.38
C THR A 336 -2.08 2.52 4.02
N GLU A 337 -2.19 3.77 3.59
CA GLU A 337 -1.48 4.22 2.37
C GLU A 337 0.05 4.07 2.49
N ASN A 338 0.59 4.26 3.70
CA ASN A 338 2.02 4.10 3.94
C ASN A 338 2.45 2.64 3.79
N TRP A 339 1.63 1.68 4.24
CA TRP A 339 1.88 0.26 4.03
C TRP A 339 2.07 -0.05 2.54
N LEU A 340 1.14 0.36 1.68
CA LEU A 340 1.25 0.13 0.23
C LEU A 340 2.51 0.79 -0.36
N ARG A 341 2.79 2.04 0.02
CA ARG A 341 3.98 2.77 -0.46
C ARG A 341 5.29 2.10 -0.05
N GLU A 342 5.35 1.55 1.16
CA GLU A 342 6.53 0.84 1.65
C GLU A 342 6.72 -0.50 0.94
N ARG A 343 5.63 -1.25 0.74
CA ARG A 343 5.65 -2.53 0.02
C ARG A 343 6.05 -2.36 -1.44
N LEU A 344 5.43 -1.43 -2.16
CA LEU A 344 5.80 -1.13 -3.55
C LEU A 344 7.26 -0.67 -3.68
N ARG A 345 7.73 0.20 -2.79
CA ARG A 345 9.12 0.65 -2.81
C ARG A 345 10.07 -0.53 -2.63
N ARG A 346 9.82 -1.39 -1.64
CA ARG A 346 10.66 -2.57 -1.37
C ARG A 346 10.62 -3.56 -2.53
N LEU A 347 9.43 -3.80 -3.08
CA LEU A 347 9.24 -4.72 -4.21
C LEU A 347 10.00 -4.22 -5.45
N GLY A 348 9.85 -2.95 -5.82
CA GLY A 348 10.60 -2.37 -6.93
C GLY A 348 12.12 -2.41 -6.77
N THR A 349 12.63 -2.28 -5.53
CA THR A 349 14.05 -2.49 -5.24
C THR A 349 14.48 -3.94 -5.49
N ILE A 350 13.66 -4.93 -5.13
CA ILE A 350 13.97 -6.35 -5.36
C ILE A 350 13.86 -6.71 -6.86
N THR A 351 12.93 -6.08 -7.58
CA THR A 351 12.81 -6.18 -9.05
C THR A 351 13.97 -5.49 -9.79
N ASN A 352 14.86 -4.78 -9.08
CA ASN A 352 15.98 -4.01 -9.63
C ASN A 352 15.59 -2.83 -10.52
N PHE A 353 14.41 -2.25 -10.32
CA PHE A 353 14.10 -0.96 -10.94
C PHE A 353 15.00 0.15 -10.37
N GLU A 354 15.55 0.98 -11.25
CA GLU A 354 16.33 2.15 -10.87
C GLU A 354 15.50 3.15 -10.06
N MET A 355 14.29 3.39 -10.57
CA MET A 355 13.40 4.39 -10.01
C MET A 355 12.45 3.76 -8.99
N PRO A 356 12.25 4.38 -7.82
CA PRO A 356 11.34 3.84 -6.82
C PRO A 356 9.90 3.71 -7.32
N VAL A 357 9.34 2.51 -7.21
CA VAL A 357 7.93 2.26 -7.53
C VAL A 357 7.02 2.96 -6.52
N LYS A 358 6.06 3.74 -7.03
CA LYS A 358 5.05 4.47 -6.27
C LYS A 358 3.67 4.14 -6.84
N PRO A 359 2.59 4.24 -6.05
CA PRO A 359 1.22 4.06 -6.58
C PRO A 359 0.90 4.94 -7.81
N TYR A 360 1.52 6.12 -7.89
CA TYR A 360 1.32 7.04 -9.01
C TYR A 360 2.00 6.60 -10.31
N CYS A 361 2.91 5.62 -10.29
CA CYS A 361 3.47 5.05 -11.53
C CYS A 361 2.38 4.34 -12.34
N PHE A 362 1.56 3.51 -11.68
CA PHE A 362 0.41 2.82 -12.28
C PHE A 362 -0.61 3.81 -12.84
N ARG A 363 -0.98 4.81 -12.05
CA ARG A 363 -1.93 5.83 -12.49
C ARG A 363 -1.45 6.63 -13.71
N ARG A 364 -0.13 6.80 -13.87
CA ARG A 364 0.45 7.43 -15.07
C ARG A 364 0.40 6.50 -16.27
N GLY A 365 0.77 5.23 -16.11
CA GLY A 365 0.66 4.23 -17.18
C GLY A 365 -0.78 4.02 -17.64
N HIS A 366 -1.72 3.91 -16.69
CA HIS A 366 -3.14 3.85 -16.99
C HIS A 366 -3.61 5.08 -17.76
N GLY A 367 -3.29 6.28 -17.26
CA GLY A 367 -3.71 7.52 -17.91
C GLY A 367 -3.09 7.71 -19.31
N GLU A 368 -1.84 7.29 -19.52
CA GLU A 368 -1.21 7.26 -20.84
C GLU A 368 -1.90 6.27 -21.78
N ALA A 369 -2.23 5.06 -21.30
CA ALA A 369 -2.93 4.06 -22.10
C ALA A 369 -4.32 4.55 -22.54
N LEU A 370 -5.05 5.25 -21.66
CA LEU A 370 -6.31 5.89 -22.02
C LEU A 370 -6.13 7.04 -23.01
N ASP A 371 -5.13 7.89 -22.81
CA ASP A 371 -4.83 9.04 -23.69
C ASP A 371 -4.38 8.62 -25.09
N SER A 372 -3.74 7.46 -25.21
CA SER A 372 -3.28 6.91 -26.49
C SER A 372 -4.32 6.01 -27.17
N SER A 373 -5.50 5.82 -26.57
CA SER A 373 -6.53 4.93 -27.10
C SER A 373 -7.46 5.66 -28.05
N SER A 374 -7.74 5.05 -29.21
CA SER A 374 -8.78 5.52 -30.14
C SER A 374 -10.20 5.29 -29.60
N HIS A 375 -10.37 4.46 -28.57
CA HIS A 375 -11.67 4.08 -28.01
C HIS A 375 -12.09 4.92 -26.80
N ILE A 376 -11.19 5.75 -26.26
CA ILE A 376 -11.43 6.53 -25.05
C ILE A 376 -11.25 8.01 -25.34
N SER A 377 -12.33 8.78 -25.18
CA SER A 377 -12.27 10.22 -25.35
C SER A 377 -11.59 10.91 -24.17
N ASP A 378 -11.17 12.16 -24.41
CA ASP A 378 -10.57 13.03 -23.40
C ASP A 378 -11.49 13.23 -22.17
N SER A 379 -12.79 13.32 -22.40
CA SER A 379 -13.81 13.44 -21.34
C SER A 379 -13.97 12.15 -20.55
N GLN A 380 -13.97 10.98 -21.20
CA GLN A 380 -13.99 9.68 -20.54
C GLN A 380 -12.73 9.45 -19.71
N ARG A 381 -11.54 9.77 -20.23
CA ARG A 381 -10.29 9.74 -19.45
C ARG A 381 -10.38 10.64 -18.22
N ASN A 382 -10.92 11.85 -18.36
CA ASN A 382 -11.09 12.78 -17.25
C ASN A 382 -12.08 12.24 -16.20
N LEU A 383 -13.19 11.60 -16.61
CA LEU A 383 -14.12 10.92 -15.72
C LEU A 383 -13.45 9.77 -14.96
N ILE A 384 -12.77 8.87 -15.67
CA ILE A 384 -12.06 7.71 -15.12
C ILE A 384 -11.01 8.16 -14.09
N LEU A 385 -10.19 9.15 -14.43
CA LEU A 385 -9.19 9.71 -13.53
C LEU A 385 -9.78 10.71 -12.52
N GLN A 386 -11.06 11.06 -12.59
CA GLN A 386 -11.69 12.09 -11.74
C GLN A 386 -10.93 13.43 -11.77
N HIS A 387 -10.49 13.81 -12.97
CA HIS A 387 -9.88 15.10 -13.27
C HIS A 387 -10.97 16.09 -13.68
N SER A 388 -10.83 17.35 -13.26
CA SER A 388 -11.73 18.43 -13.68
C SER A 388 -11.50 18.87 -15.13
N SER A 389 -10.30 18.65 -15.65
CA SER A 389 -9.92 19.00 -17.02
C SER A 389 -8.65 18.26 -17.44
N SER A 390 -8.39 18.20 -18.74
CA SER A 390 -7.20 17.59 -19.34
C SER A 390 -5.90 18.26 -18.86
N ALA A 391 -5.94 19.54 -18.48
CA ALA A 391 -4.80 20.25 -17.89
C ALA A 391 -4.26 19.56 -16.61
N VAL A 392 -5.14 18.95 -15.82
CA VAL A 392 -4.72 18.20 -14.62
C VAL A 392 -3.85 17.01 -15.01
N PHE A 393 -4.22 16.28 -16.07
CA PHE A 393 -3.44 15.16 -16.61
C PHE A 393 -2.10 15.64 -17.16
N GLN A 394 -2.12 16.66 -18.02
CA GLN A 394 -0.95 17.22 -18.68
C GLN A 394 0.12 17.71 -17.70
N HIS A 395 -0.27 18.48 -16.69
CA HIS A 395 0.70 19.05 -15.74
C HIS A 395 1.24 18.01 -14.75
N ASN A 396 0.39 17.09 -14.27
CA ASN A 396 0.71 16.24 -13.13
C ASN A 396 1.13 14.81 -13.51
N TYR A 397 0.67 14.28 -14.64
CA TYR A 397 0.81 12.86 -14.97
C TYR A 397 1.65 12.59 -16.21
N LEU A 398 1.59 13.43 -17.25
CA LEU A 398 2.45 13.26 -18.42
C LEU A 398 3.94 13.27 -18.05
N SER A 399 4.67 12.30 -18.62
CA SER A 399 6.12 12.17 -18.51
C SER A 399 6.83 13.25 -19.34
N ARG A 400 8.08 13.53 -18.98
CA ARG A 400 8.99 14.36 -19.79
C ARG A 400 9.92 13.53 -20.67
N TYR A 401 9.99 12.22 -20.42
CA TYR A 401 10.48 11.26 -21.39
C TYR A 401 9.34 11.00 -22.38
N ILE A 402 9.50 11.47 -23.62
CA ILE A 402 8.46 11.37 -24.65
C ILE A 402 8.24 9.89 -24.99
N THR A 403 6.98 9.46 -24.98
CA THR A 403 6.59 8.05 -25.14
C THR A 403 6.04 7.73 -26.51
N GLN A 404 6.29 8.61 -27.47
CA GLN A 404 5.88 8.50 -28.87
C GLN A 404 7.12 8.50 -29.77
N ASP A 405 7.04 7.81 -30.90
CA ASP A 405 8.10 7.81 -31.91
C ASP A 405 8.07 9.11 -32.72
N THR A 406 8.71 10.16 -32.19
CA THR A 406 8.74 11.47 -32.86
C THR A 406 9.50 11.45 -34.17
N GLN A 407 10.43 10.51 -34.35
CA GLN A 407 11.17 10.37 -35.59
C GLN A 407 10.29 9.77 -36.69
N ALA A 408 9.55 8.71 -36.38
CA ALA A 408 8.60 8.12 -37.31
C ALA A 408 7.50 9.12 -37.69
N ALA A 409 6.94 9.82 -36.69
CA ALA A 409 5.93 10.85 -36.92
C ALA A 409 6.43 11.97 -37.86
N TYR A 410 7.64 12.49 -37.65
CA TYR A 410 8.21 13.54 -38.51
C TYR A 410 8.45 13.06 -39.96
N ARG A 411 8.83 11.78 -40.13
CA ARG A 411 9.19 11.21 -41.44
C ARG A 411 8.00 10.55 -42.17
N GLY A 412 6.82 10.48 -41.55
CA GLY A 412 5.69 9.73 -42.09
C GLY A 412 5.94 8.21 -42.14
N LEU A 413 6.72 7.68 -41.19
CA LEU A 413 6.98 6.24 -41.07
C LEU A 413 6.04 5.59 -40.05
N GLU A 414 5.92 4.27 -40.13
CA GLU A 414 5.25 3.48 -39.10
C GLU A 414 5.98 3.59 -37.75
N PRO A 415 5.29 3.97 -36.66
CA PRO A 415 5.89 4.10 -35.35
C PRO A 415 6.44 2.78 -34.80
N GLN A 416 7.69 2.79 -34.32
CA GLN A 416 8.28 1.62 -33.66
C GLN A 416 7.82 1.53 -32.20
N THR A 417 6.52 1.31 -32.00
CA THR A 417 5.86 1.41 -30.68
C THR A 417 6.48 0.47 -29.64
N ALA A 418 6.86 -0.75 -30.03
CA ALA A 418 7.43 -1.73 -29.11
C ALA A 418 8.76 -1.25 -28.47
N ILE A 419 9.69 -0.74 -29.27
CA ILE A 419 10.98 -0.26 -28.74
C ILE A 419 10.82 1.04 -27.96
N ILE A 420 9.92 1.96 -28.37
CA ILE A 420 9.64 3.18 -27.62
C ILE A 420 9.03 2.86 -26.24
N ARG A 421 8.13 1.87 -26.18
CA ARG A 421 7.58 1.38 -24.91
C ARG A 421 8.66 0.78 -24.04
N ALA A 422 9.50 -0.11 -24.58
CA ALA A 422 10.64 -0.66 -23.86
C ALA A 422 11.60 0.44 -23.37
N ALA A 423 11.87 1.46 -24.19
CA ALA A 423 12.79 2.55 -23.87
C ALA A 423 12.27 3.50 -22.77
N SER A 424 10.95 3.68 -22.70
CA SER A 424 10.29 4.61 -21.77
C SER A 424 9.70 3.95 -20.52
N GLY A 425 9.58 2.61 -20.52
CA GLY A 425 9.09 1.80 -19.40
C GLY A 425 10.09 1.66 -18.26
N MET A 426 9.62 1.21 -17.10
CA MET A 426 10.48 0.97 -15.94
C MET A 426 11.40 -0.25 -16.12
N SER A 427 10.94 -1.27 -16.85
CA SER A 427 11.67 -2.52 -17.12
C SER A 427 12.99 -2.31 -17.84
N ARG A 428 13.16 -1.22 -18.60
CA ARG A 428 14.47 -0.84 -19.16
C ARG A 428 15.59 -0.80 -18.13
N SER A 429 15.26 -0.40 -16.91
CA SER A 429 16.24 -0.13 -15.86
C SER A 429 16.62 -1.35 -15.04
N ILE A 430 16.01 -2.51 -15.31
CA ILE A 430 16.28 -3.76 -14.59
C ILE A 430 17.74 -4.16 -14.84
N ASP A 431 18.50 -4.21 -13.75
CA ASP A 431 19.86 -4.71 -13.74
C ASP A 431 20.07 -5.56 -12.48
N PRO A 432 20.16 -6.90 -12.60
CA PRO A 432 20.39 -7.80 -11.48
C PRO A 432 21.70 -7.56 -10.72
N CYS A 433 22.71 -6.98 -11.36
CA CYS A 433 24.02 -6.71 -10.79
C CYS A 433 24.09 -5.36 -10.06
N ARG A 434 23.05 -4.51 -10.22
CA ARG A 434 22.99 -3.19 -9.58
C ARG A 434 23.13 -3.31 -8.05
N PRO A 435 24.08 -2.59 -7.42
CA PRO A 435 24.27 -2.66 -5.96
C PRO A 435 23.02 -2.22 -5.19
N GLN A 436 22.39 -3.16 -4.47
CA GLN A 436 21.21 -2.89 -3.62
C GLN A 436 21.57 -2.64 -2.14
N SER A 437 22.81 -2.95 -1.74
CA SER A 437 23.32 -2.74 -0.39
C SER A 437 24.83 -2.51 -0.42
N LEU A 438 25.34 -1.84 0.62
CA LEU A 438 26.77 -1.67 0.80
C LEU A 438 27.42 -3.01 1.17
N ASN A 439 28.59 -3.29 0.61
CA ASN A 439 29.41 -4.43 1.02
C ASN A 439 30.06 -4.19 2.39
N GLU A 440 30.67 -5.21 2.98
CA GLU A 440 31.21 -5.14 4.35
C GLU A 440 32.28 -4.06 4.51
N GLN A 441 33.15 -3.89 3.51
CA GLN A 441 34.20 -2.87 3.50
C GLN A 441 33.59 -1.45 3.46
N GLN A 442 32.63 -1.21 2.59
CA GLN A 442 31.90 0.06 2.48
C GLN A 442 31.13 0.37 3.76
N VAL A 443 30.51 -0.64 4.39
CA VAL A 443 29.86 -0.48 5.71
C VAL A 443 30.90 -0.12 6.78
N ALA A 444 32.08 -0.72 6.77
CA ALA A 444 33.16 -0.40 7.71
C ALA A 444 33.67 1.03 7.53
N GLN A 445 33.85 1.50 6.29
CA GLN A 445 34.22 2.87 5.96
C GLN A 445 33.13 3.86 6.41
N MET A 446 31.86 3.57 6.11
CA MET A 446 30.71 4.39 6.54
C MET A 446 30.65 4.53 8.07
N ARG A 447 31.01 3.49 8.85
CA ARG A 447 31.08 3.57 10.32
C ARG A 447 32.18 4.50 10.84
N LYS A 448 33.21 4.78 10.02
CA LYS A 448 34.31 5.71 10.33
C LYS A 448 33.99 7.16 9.92
N HIS A 449 32.86 7.42 9.25
CA HIS A 449 32.47 8.76 8.81
C HIS A 449 32.42 9.77 9.99
N PRO A 450 33.02 10.98 9.87
CA PRO A 450 33.17 11.92 10.98
C PRO A 450 31.86 12.22 11.74
N GLU A 451 30.77 12.51 11.01
CA GLU A 451 29.46 12.78 11.63
C GLU A 451 28.89 11.57 12.39
N VAL A 452 29.07 10.35 11.87
CA VAL A 452 28.58 9.13 12.52
C VAL A 452 29.39 8.86 13.80
N VAL A 453 30.70 9.10 13.74
CA VAL A 453 31.60 8.98 14.88
C VAL A 453 31.27 10.02 15.95
N LEU A 454 31.04 11.28 15.57
CA LEU A 454 30.66 12.35 16.49
C LEU A 454 29.32 12.07 17.17
N ALA A 455 28.28 11.75 16.39
CA ALA A 455 26.95 11.42 16.94
C ALA A 455 27.02 10.18 17.86
N ARG A 456 27.85 9.20 17.52
CA ARG A 456 28.13 8.03 18.39
C ARG A 456 28.79 8.44 19.70
N ARG A 457 29.83 9.29 19.66
CA ARG A 457 30.55 9.78 20.85
C ARG A 457 29.61 10.53 21.79
N ILE A 458 28.76 11.42 21.26
CA ILE A 458 27.77 12.18 22.05
C ILE A 458 26.78 11.22 22.72
N ARG A 459 26.23 10.27 21.96
CA ARG A 459 25.34 9.23 22.50
C ARG A 459 26.01 8.43 23.61
N ASP A 460 27.26 8.02 23.43
CA ASP A 460 27.98 7.20 24.41
C ASP A 460 28.31 7.98 25.68
N ARG A 461 28.67 9.26 25.56
CA ARG A 461 28.85 10.16 26.70
C ARG A 461 27.56 10.28 27.54
N LEU A 462 26.43 10.59 26.89
CA LEU A 462 25.13 10.71 27.56
C LEU A 462 24.65 9.37 28.13
N ALA A 463 24.94 8.27 27.45
CA ALA A 463 24.64 6.93 27.97
C ALA A 463 25.42 6.64 29.25
N ASN A 464 26.69 7.04 29.31
CA ASN A 464 27.53 6.87 30.49
C ASN A 464 27.09 7.79 31.63
N GLN A 465 26.72 9.03 31.35
CA GLN A 465 26.15 9.95 32.35
C GLN A 465 24.86 9.38 32.95
N ALA A 466 23.94 8.88 32.11
CA ALA A 466 22.72 8.23 32.59
C ALA A 466 23.01 6.99 33.46
N ARG A 467 24.06 6.22 33.14
CA ARG A 467 24.49 5.08 33.97
C ARG A 467 25.14 5.51 35.27
N ALA A 468 25.92 6.58 35.27
CA ALA A 468 26.55 7.12 36.47
C ALA A 468 25.49 7.59 37.49
N CYS A 469 24.45 8.29 37.01
CA CYS A 469 23.39 8.78 37.90
C CYS A 469 22.40 7.69 38.35
N HIS A 470 22.15 6.65 37.54
CA HIS A 470 21.04 5.71 37.77
C HIS A 470 21.40 4.22 37.67
N THR A 471 22.68 3.85 37.67
CA THR A 471 23.25 2.49 37.45
C THR A 471 23.01 1.90 36.05
N THR A 472 21.80 2.02 35.49
CA THR A 472 21.44 1.51 34.17
C THR A 472 20.56 2.49 33.40
N ILE A 473 20.64 2.44 32.06
CA ILE A 473 19.82 3.29 31.17
C ILE A 473 18.31 3.04 31.36
N ASN A 474 17.91 1.83 31.76
CA ASN A 474 16.50 1.53 31.97
C ASN A 474 15.96 2.17 33.26
N ARG A 475 16.79 2.29 34.29
CA ARG A 475 16.42 2.94 35.56
C ARG A 475 16.35 4.47 35.46
N SER A 476 17.03 5.08 34.48
CA SER A 476 16.91 6.52 34.22
C SER A 476 15.62 6.93 33.49
N ARG A 477 14.72 6.00 33.15
CA ARG A 477 13.47 6.35 32.44
C ARG A 477 12.67 7.39 33.21
N GLY A 478 12.34 8.49 32.53
CA GLY A 478 11.58 9.61 33.12
C GLY A 478 12.47 10.79 33.56
N THR A 479 13.79 10.64 33.57
CA THR A 479 14.70 11.73 33.94
C THR A 479 15.18 12.53 32.72
N ARG A 480 15.80 13.70 32.98
CA ARG A 480 16.42 14.55 31.96
C ARG A 480 17.55 13.82 31.22
N GLU A 481 18.36 13.05 31.93
CA GLU A 481 19.49 12.31 31.37
C GLU A 481 19.01 11.24 30.38
N TYR A 482 17.86 10.61 30.66
CA TYR A 482 17.25 9.67 29.74
C TYR A 482 16.67 10.36 28.50
N THR A 483 16.02 11.52 28.64
CA THR A 483 15.48 12.24 27.47
C THR A 483 16.61 12.72 26.56
N GLU A 484 17.70 13.25 27.12
CA GLU A 484 18.90 13.65 26.38
C GLU A 484 19.58 12.45 25.69
N TYR A 485 19.81 11.35 26.42
CA TYR A 485 20.33 10.11 25.82
C TYR A 485 19.44 9.60 24.69
N ARG A 486 18.11 9.60 24.88
CA ARG A 486 17.16 9.16 23.85
C ARG A 486 17.16 10.07 22.63
N HIS A 487 17.30 11.37 22.82
CA HIS A 487 17.48 12.33 21.74
C HIS A 487 18.76 12.03 20.96
N ALA A 488 19.91 11.94 21.63
CA ALA A 488 21.19 11.61 21.00
C ALA A 488 21.19 10.22 20.31
N GLN A 489 20.50 9.24 20.88
CA GLN A 489 20.31 7.93 20.27
C GLN A 489 19.51 8.01 18.96
N ARG A 490 18.46 8.84 18.91
CA ARG A 490 17.68 9.07 17.68
C ARG A 490 18.52 9.78 16.63
N GLU A 491 19.27 10.82 17.03
CA GLU A 491 20.18 11.55 16.14
C GLU A 491 21.27 10.63 15.57
N TYR A 492 21.95 9.85 16.41
CA TYR A 492 22.91 8.85 15.94
C TYR A 492 22.31 7.87 14.91
N LEU A 493 21.12 7.33 15.18
CA LEU A 493 20.45 6.42 14.23
C LEU A 493 19.97 7.15 12.97
N HIS A 494 19.66 8.43 13.05
CA HIS A 494 19.32 9.27 11.91
C HIS A 494 20.56 9.52 11.05
N THR A 495 21.64 10.08 11.61
CA THR A 495 22.92 10.33 10.93
C THR A 495 23.45 9.07 10.28
N LYS A 496 23.48 7.94 10.99
CA LYS A 496 23.90 6.65 10.43
C LYS A 496 23.08 6.25 9.20
N ARG A 497 21.75 6.43 9.23
CA ARG A 497 20.88 6.12 8.08
C ARG A 497 21.09 7.09 6.92
N VAL A 498 21.29 8.38 7.21
CA VAL A 498 21.55 9.41 6.20
C VAL A 498 22.86 9.11 5.47
N VAL A 499 23.96 8.92 6.22
CA VAL A 499 25.27 8.59 5.64
C VAL A 499 25.21 7.27 4.87
N HIS A 500 24.61 6.21 5.42
CA HIS A 500 24.41 4.96 4.67
C HIS A 500 23.72 5.17 3.33
N LYS A 501 22.65 5.96 3.30
CA LYS A 501 21.89 6.24 2.08
C LYS A 501 22.72 7.05 1.07
N LEU A 502 23.51 8.01 1.54
CA LEU A 502 24.40 8.80 0.69
C LEU A 502 25.51 7.94 0.09
N THR A 503 26.17 7.11 0.91
CA THR A 503 27.21 6.19 0.44
C THR A 503 26.66 5.19 -0.56
N LEU A 504 25.49 4.57 -0.30
CA LEU A 504 24.87 3.65 -1.26
C LEU A 504 24.56 4.35 -2.58
N LYS A 505 24.06 5.60 -2.53
CA LYS A 505 23.80 6.38 -3.73
C LYS A 505 25.09 6.64 -4.52
N GLN A 506 26.20 6.97 -3.85
CA GLN A 506 27.50 7.16 -4.50
C GLN A 506 28.00 5.89 -5.19
N VAL A 507 27.87 4.73 -4.53
CA VAL A 507 28.23 3.42 -5.11
C VAL A 507 27.36 3.12 -6.34
N GLN A 508 26.06 3.38 -6.26
CA GLN A 508 25.14 3.18 -7.39
C GLN A 508 25.44 4.12 -8.56
N THR A 509 25.74 5.40 -8.29
CA THR A 509 26.12 6.37 -9.33
C THR A 509 27.40 5.94 -10.02
N ARG A 510 28.44 5.57 -9.27
CA ARG A 510 29.69 5.06 -9.84
C ARG A 510 29.47 3.84 -10.70
N TYR A 511 28.72 2.86 -10.19
CA TYR A 511 28.37 1.66 -10.95
C TYR A 511 27.64 1.99 -12.25
N GLN A 512 26.69 2.95 -12.23
CA GLN A 512 25.96 3.37 -13.42
C GLN A 512 26.86 4.04 -14.49
N GLU A 513 27.97 4.67 -14.08
CA GLU A 513 28.94 5.30 -14.96
C GLU A 513 29.97 4.29 -15.49
N GLU A 514 30.49 3.40 -14.63
CA GLU A 514 31.60 2.48 -14.95
C GLU A 514 31.11 1.17 -15.60
N GLN A 515 30.03 0.56 -15.10
CA GLN A 515 29.59 -0.77 -15.54
C GLN A 515 29.29 -0.87 -17.05
N PRO A 516 28.63 0.12 -17.70
CA PRO A 516 28.40 0.04 -19.13
C PRO A 516 29.69 -0.01 -19.96
N ILE A 517 30.73 0.70 -19.51
CA ILE A 517 32.04 0.70 -20.18
C ILE A 517 32.67 -0.69 -20.06
N ASP A 518 32.65 -1.26 -18.85
CA ASP A 518 33.13 -2.61 -18.61
C ASP A 518 32.38 -3.61 -19.50
N ASP A 519 31.05 -3.61 -19.46
CA ASP A 519 30.21 -4.53 -20.24
C ASP A 519 30.48 -4.43 -21.76
N ILE A 520 30.76 -3.24 -22.28
CA ILE A 520 31.16 -3.02 -23.68
C ILE A 520 32.55 -3.58 -23.94
N LEU A 521 33.54 -3.25 -23.11
CA LEU A 521 34.91 -3.74 -23.26
C LEU A 521 34.98 -5.27 -23.21
N TRP A 522 34.18 -5.90 -22.35
CA TRP A 522 34.05 -7.35 -22.28
C TRP A 522 33.49 -7.94 -23.58
N GLN A 523 32.42 -7.36 -24.13
CA GLN A 523 31.84 -7.82 -25.40
C GLN A 523 32.81 -7.67 -26.57
N LEU A 524 33.54 -6.55 -26.64
CA LEU A 524 34.53 -6.30 -27.69
C LEU A 524 35.72 -7.28 -27.63
N ARG A 525 36.02 -7.85 -26.46
CA ARG A 525 37.05 -8.89 -26.29
C ARG A 525 36.58 -10.29 -26.69
N GLY A 526 35.28 -10.48 -26.98
CA GLY A 526 34.70 -11.78 -27.34
C GLY A 526 34.38 -12.68 -26.13
N ASP A 527 34.47 -12.16 -24.91
CA ASP A 527 34.20 -12.93 -23.70
C ASP A 527 32.67 -13.10 -23.52
N ARG A 528 32.18 -14.34 -23.62
CA ARG A 528 30.78 -14.68 -23.32
C ARG A 528 30.61 -14.90 -21.82
N ARG A 529 29.86 -14.02 -21.15
CA ARG A 529 29.35 -14.30 -19.79
C ARG A 529 28.36 -15.47 -19.86
N THR A 530 28.73 -16.61 -19.28
CA THR A 530 27.75 -17.44 -18.55
C THR A 530 27.49 -16.71 -17.25
N THR A 531 26.48 -15.83 -17.24
CA THR A 531 26.06 -15.21 -15.98
C THR A 531 25.74 -16.35 -15.01
N GLU A 532 26.50 -16.49 -13.92
CA GLU A 532 26.10 -17.27 -12.74
C GLU A 532 24.91 -16.56 -12.07
N GLN A 533 23.83 -16.33 -12.83
CA GLN A 533 22.53 -16.06 -12.25
C GLN A 533 22.19 -17.34 -11.50
N THR A 534 21.92 -17.21 -10.20
CA THR A 534 21.15 -18.21 -9.46
C THR A 534 19.96 -18.54 -10.36
N THR A 535 19.97 -19.72 -10.98
CA THR A 535 18.98 -20.07 -11.99
C THR A 535 17.61 -19.93 -11.35
N SER A 536 16.61 -19.41 -12.07
CA SER A 536 15.24 -19.27 -11.55
C SER A 536 14.77 -20.53 -10.78
N ALA A 537 15.19 -21.72 -11.25
CA ALA A 537 14.99 -23.00 -10.59
C ALA A 537 15.57 -23.11 -9.15
N GLN A 538 16.77 -22.59 -8.88
CA GLN A 538 17.38 -22.56 -7.54
C GLN A 538 16.64 -21.60 -6.60
N THR A 539 16.11 -20.50 -7.12
CA THR A 539 15.35 -19.53 -6.33
C THR A 539 13.98 -20.08 -5.95
N VAL A 540 13.30 -20.73 -6.90
CA VAL A 540 11.96 -21.34 -6.71
C VAL A 540 12.01 -22.50 -5.72
N SER A 541 13.10 -23.28 -5.67
CA SER A 541 13.23 -24.41 -4.73
C SER A 541 13.21 -24.00 -3.24
N THR A 542 13.55 -22.74 -2.94
CA THR A 542 13.51 -22.19 -1.58
C THR A 542 12.11 -21.75 -1.12
N LEU A 543 11.14 -21.70 -2.03
CA LEU A 543 9.76 -21.28 -1.75
C LEU A 543 8.96 -22.42 -1.08
N SER A 544 7.96 -22.05 -0.28
CA SER A 544 7.01 -23.02 0.28
C SER A 544 6.28 -23.78 -0.82
N SER A 545 5.80 -24.99 -0.53
CA SER A 545 5.01 -25.79 -1.47
C SER A 545 3.77 -25.04 -1.94
N GLU A 546 3.07 -24.33 -1.03
CA GLU A 546 1.90 -23.54 -1.38
C GLU A 546 2.25 -22.37 -2.32
N ARG A 547 3.39 -21.70 -2.11
CA ARG A 547 3.80 -20.59 -2.97
C ARG A 547 4.27 -21.08 -4.35
N ARG A 548 4.94 -22.24 -4.41
CA ARG A 548 5.27 -22.91 -5.69
C ARG A 548 4.01 -23.33 -6.45
N ARG A 549 3.00 -23.86 -5.76
CA ARG A 549 1.70 -24.21 -6.36
C ARG A 549 1.04 -22.99 -7.01
N VAL A 550 0.96 -21.87 -6.28
CA VAL A 550 0.42 -20.62 -6.85
C VAL A 550 1.24 -20.13 -8.04
N LEU A 551 2.57 -20.09 -7.93
CA LEU A 551 3.44 -19.64 -9.01
C LEU A 551 3.25 -20.51 -10.28
N GLY A 552 3.22 -21.84 -10.12
CA GLY A 552 2.96 -22.77 -11.21
C GLY A 552 1.61 -22.52 -11.87
N ALA A 553 0.55 -22.37 -11.07
CA ALA A 553 -0.80 -22.11 -11.59
C ALA A 553 -0.92 -20.76 -12.31
N LEU A 554 -0.25 -19.70 -11.81
CA LEU A 554 -0.28 -18.37 -12.42
C LEU A 554 0.50 -18.28 -13.74
N LEU A 555 1.61 -19.01 -13.86
CA LEU A 555 2.47 -18.99 -15.04
C LEU A 555 2.18 -20.11 -16.05
N THR A 556 1.23 -21.01 -15.74
CA THR A 556 0.76 -22.01 -16.70
C THR A 556 0.14 -21.29 -17.91
N PHE A 557 0.57 -21.63 -19.12
CA PHE A 557 0.03 -21.02 -20.32
C PHE A 557 -1.41 -21.45 -20.59
N ALA A 558 -2.21 -20.57 -21.20
CA ALA A 558 -3.57 -20.90 -21.60
C ALA A 558 -3.57 -22.08 -22.60
N PRO A 559 -4.36 -23.14 -22.35
CA PRO A 559 -4.53 -24.21 -23.32
C PRO A 559 -5.43 -23.75 -24.47
N SER A 560 -5.35 -24.44 -25.61
CA SER A 560 -6.17 -24.12 -26.79
C SER A 560 -7.68 -24.36 -26.60
N LYS A 561 -8.09 -25.08 -25.55
CA LYS A 561 -9.49 -25.44 -25.25
C LYS A 561 -10.02 -24.67 -24.05
N ASP A 562 -11.29 -24.23 -24.12
CA ASP A 562 -11.93 -23.44 -23.04
C ASP A 562 -12.03 -24.20 -21.71
N THR A 563 -12.31 -25.51 -21.74
CA THR A 563 -12.35 -26.35 -20.52
C THR A 563 -11.01 -26.36 -19.77
N GLY A 564 -9.90 -26.40 -20.51
CA GLY A 564 -8.57 -26.32 -19.91
C GLY A 564 -8.29 -24.95 -19.29
N ASP A 565 -8.83 -23.85 -19.86
CA ASP A 565 -8.70 -22.52 -19.26
C ASP A 565 -9.48 -22.42 -17.94
N GLN A 566 -10.67 -23.02 -17.86
CA GLN A 566 -11.43 -23.13 -16.60
C GLN A 566 -10.65 -23.85 -15.53
N GLU A 567 -10.16 -25.06 -15.83
CA GLU A 567 -9.42 -25.88 -14.87
C GLU A 567 -8.18 -25.14 -14.36
N ARG A 568 -7.46 -24.45 -15.25
CA ARG A 568 -6.32 -23.61 -14.88
C ARG A 568 -6.72 -22.46 -13.96
N ARG A 569 -7.82 -21.76 -14.23
CA ARG A 569 -8.34 -20.67 -13.38
C ARG A 569 -8.81 -21.18 -12.01
N VAL A 570 -9.51 -22.31 -11.99
CA VAL A 570 -9.96 -23.02 -10.78
C VAL A 570 -8.76 -23.36 -9.91
N GLU A 571 -7.72 -23.98 -10.48
CA GLU A 571 -6.50 -24.33 -9.77
C GLU A 571 -5.79 -23.09 -9.20
N ALA A 572 -5.66 -22.02 -10.01
CA ALA A 572 -5.04 -20.78 -9.54
C ALA A 572 -5.82 -20.14 -8.39
N ILE A 573 -7.15 -20.10 -8.45
CA ILE A 573 -8.00 -19.55 -7.39
C ILE A 573 -7.93 -20.40 -6.13
N ASP A 574 -8.02 -21.73 -6.24
CA ASP A 574 -7.92 -22.65 -5.10
C ASP A 574 -6.53 -22.58 -4.45
N ALA A 575 -5.46 -22.52 -5.26
CA ALA A 575 -4.10 -22.36 -4.77
C ALA A 575 -3.90 -21.03 -4.02
N VAL A 576 -4.42 -19.92 -4.56
CA VAL A 576 -4.36 -18.60 -3.89
C VAL A 576 -5.17 -18.63 -2.59
N ALA A 577 -6.37 -19.20 -2.60
CA ALA A 577 -7.23 -19.31 -1.42
C ALA A 577 -6.57 -20.14 -0.31
N ALA A 578 -5.94 -21.26 -0.67
CA ALA A 578 -5.18 -22.11 0.25
C ALA A 578 -3.96 -21.39 0.81
N LEU A 579 -3.19 -20.71 -0.05
CA LEU A 579 -2.01 -19.93 0.34
C LEU A 579 -2.41 -18.80 1.31
N CYS A 580 -3.53 -18.12 1.07
CA CYS A 580 -4.02 -17.03 1.93
C CYS A 580 -4.31 -17.46 3.37
N LYS A 581 -4.40 -18.76 3.66
CA LYS A 581 -4.56 -19.33 5.02
C LYS A 581 -3.23 -19.65 5.71
N ARG A 582 -2.07 -19.31 5.09
CA ARG A 582 -0.73 -19.58 5.61
C ARG A 582 0.00 -18.32 6.10
N GLN A 583 0.78 -18.50 7.16
CA GLN A 583 1.74 -17.50 7.65
C GLN A 583 3.09 -17.70 6.97
N GLU A 584 3.65 -16.61 6.46
CA GLU A 584 5.00 -16.63 5.94
C GLU A 584 5.99 -16.58 7.12
N VAL A 585 6.85 -17.58 7.18
CA VAL A 585 7.90 -17.60 8.18
C VAL A 585 9.05 -16.75 7.68
N THR A 586 9.21 -15.58 8.29
CA THR A 586 10.42 -14.79 8.09
C THR A 586 11.62 -15.58 8.63
N GLN A 587 12.44 -16.12 7.73
CA GLN A 587 13.74 -16.65 8.11
C GLN A 587 14.53 -15.45 8.65
N ARG A 588 14.69 -15.37 9.98
CA ARG A 588 15.66 -14.43 10.53
C ARG A 588 16.99 -14.80 9.89
N LYS A 589 17.58 -13.89 9.11
CA LYS A 589 18.99 -13.92 8.71
C LYS A 589 19.83 -13.86 10.01
N VAL A 590 19.82 -14.95 10.77
CA VAL A 590 20.78 -15.22 11.82
C VAL A 590 22.09 -15.31 11.08
N CYS A 591 23.04 -14.47 11.48
CA CYS A 591 24.43 -14.46 11.03
C CYS A 591 24.84 -15.87 10.58
N ARG A 592 25.13 -16.05 9.28
CA ARG A 592 25.49 -17.33 8.65
C ARG A 592 26.36 -18.12 9.63
N LYS A 593 25.84 -19.21 10.21
CA LYS A 593 26.74 -20.22 10.77
C LYS A 593 27.51 -20.78 9.58
N LYS A 594 28.84 -20.82 9.72
CA LYS A 594 29.77 -21.42 8.75
C LYS A 594 29.19 -22.75 8.27
N ALA A 595 29.24 -22.94 6.95
CA ALA A 595 28.95 -24.21 6.32
C ALA A 595 29.74 -25.32 7.02
N ALA A 596 29.02 -26.33 7.49
CA ALA A 596 29.58 -27.64 7.77
C ALA A 596 28.70 -28.63 7.01
N CYS A 597 29.33 -29.35 6.09
CA CYS A 597 28.77 -30.46 5.35
C CYS A 597 28.13 -31.49 6.27
N SER A 598 27.00 -32.06 5.85
CA SER A 598 26.83 -33.52 5.83
C SER A 598 25.63 -33.89 4.96
N VAL A 599 25.94 -34.71 3.96
CA VAL A 599 25.04 -35.41 3.05
C VAL A 599 24.24 -36.49 3.79
N ALA A 600 22.98 -36.70 3.39
CA ALA A 600 22.19 -37.96 3.35
C ALA A 600 20.70 -37.57 3.24
N SER A 601 20.13 -37.53 2.03
CA SER A 601 19.34 -38.60 1.39
C SER A 601 18.04 -38.92 2.13
N TYR A 602 16.90 -38.69 1.49
CA TYR A 602 15.85 -39.71 1.26
C TYR A 602 14.98 -39.24 0.08
N GLU A 603 14.94 -40.07 -0.94
CA GLU A 603 14.04 -39.99 -2.09
C GLU A 603 12.61 -40.34 -1.66
N GLU A 604 11.61 -39.70 -2.26
CA GLU A 604 10.29 -40.34 -2.41
C GLU A 604 9.62 -39.84 -3.70
N ASP A 605 9.71 -40.77 -4.64
CA ASP A 605 8.87 -41.18 -5.76
C ASP A 605 7.72 -40.30 -6.29
N ARG A 606 7.65 -40.28 -7.62
CA ARG A 606 6.55 -39.77 -8.43
C ARG A 606 5.59 -40.92 -8.72
N THR A 607 4.29 -40.76 -8.48
CA THR A 607 3.26 -41.43 -9.30
C THR A 607 1.89 -40.74 -9.21
N ALA A 608 1.06 -41.05 -10.20
CA ALA A 608 -0.04 -40.30 -10.78
C ALA A 608 -1.35 -40.16 -9.98
N ALA A 609 -2.04 -39.05 -10.29
CA ALA A 609 -3.45 -38.88 -10.65
C ALA A 609 -4.59 -39.49 -9.79
N GLY A 610 -5.49 -38.59 -9.38
CA GLY A 610 -6.94 -38.81 -9.42
C GLY A 610 -7.59 -39.48 -8.22
N ALA A 611 -7.94 -38.72 -7.17
CA ALA A 611 -9.04 -39.07 -6.26
C ALA A 611 -9.46 -37.88 -5.38
N LYS A 612 -10.75 -37.89 -5.01
CA LYS A 612 -11.50 -36.89 -4.23
C LYS A 612 -10.74 -36.35 -3.01
N LYS A 613 -10.89 -35.03 -2.74
CA LYS A 613 -10.39 -34.33 -1.53
C LYS A 613 -10.83 -35.05 -0.25
N VAL A 614 -10.00 -35.95 0.25
CA VAL A 614 -9.98 -36.35 1.67
C VAL A 614 -9.00 -35.40 2.35
N VAL A 615 -9.45 -34.76 3.44
CA VAL A 615 -8.59 -33.93 4.28
C VAL A 615 -7.47 -34.82 4.81
N GLU A 616 -6.23 -34.61 4.36
CA GLU A 616 -5.08 -35.31 4.94
C GLU A 616 -5.04 -35.06 6.45
N PRO A 617 -4.88 -36.12 7.29
CA PRO A 617 -4.74 -35.95 8.72
C PRO A 617 -3.47 -35.15 9.03
N ASP A 618 -3.58 -34.18 9.96
CA ASP A 618 -2.46 -33.32 10.37
C ASP A 618 -1.26 -34.18 10.83
N PRO A 619 -0.09 -34.11 10.16
CA PRO A 619 1.07 -34.97 10.46
C PRO A 619 1.73 -34.63 11.80
N VAL A 620 1.29 -33.56 12.47
CA VAL A 620 1.80 -33.17 13.78
C VAL A 620 1.32 -34.13 14.86
N ARG A 621 2.25 -34.87 15.47
CA ARG A 621 1.99 -35.65 16.68
C ARG A 621 1.36 -34.75 17.75
N MET A 622 0.14 -35.09 18.15
CA MET A 622 -0.65 -34.34 19.12
C MET A 622 -0.12 -34.46 20.58
N GLN A 623 1.10 -34.94 20.80
CA GLN A 623 1.75 -34.97 22.11
C GLN A 623 2.85 -33.90 22.11
N CYS A 624 2.80 -32.98 23.08
CA CYS A 624 3.82 -31.95 23.24
C CYS A 624 5.05 -32.52 23.95
N LEU A 625 6.23 -32.11 23.52
CA LEU A 625 7.47 -32.24 24.28
C LEU A 625 7.59 -31.09 25.31
N PRO A 626 8.38 -31.26 26.39
CA PRO A 626 8.48 -30.28 27.48
C PRO A 626 8.97 -28.88 27.07
N THR A 627 9.63 -28.79 25.92
CA THR A 627 10.18 -27.55 25.35
C THR A 627 9.43 -27.11 24.09
N GLN A 628 8.20 -27.57 23.86
CA GLN A 628 7.36 -27.11 22.76
C GLN A 628 6.25 -26.16 23.22
N CYS A 629 5.85 -25.26 22.33
CA CYS A 629 4.81 -24.27 22.59
C CYS A 629 3.43 -24.77 22.16
N ILE A 630 2.50 -24.90 23.11
CA ILE A 630 1.11 -25.32 22.86
C ILE A 630 0.37 -24.42 21.86
N PHE A 631 0.69 -23.11 21.83
CA PHE A 631 0.10 -22.17 20.87
C PHE A 631 0.64 -22.35 19.46
N CYS A 632 1.94 -22.66 19.33
CA CYS A 632 2.53 -22.92 18.01
C CYS A 632 2.02 -24.23 17.44
N ILE A 633 1.91 -25.28 18.25
CA ILE A 633 1.37 -26.57 17.82
C ILE A 633 -0.06 -26.43 17.31
N GLY A 634 -0.91 -25.69 18.02
CA GLY A 634 -2.31 -25.46 17.65
C GLY A 634 -2.55 -24.49 16.49
N ASN A 635 -1.53 -23.80 15.98
CA ASN A 635 -1.71 -22.84 14.90
C ASN A 635 -1.46 -23.49 13.53
N LEU A 636 -2.56 -23.85 12.86
CA LEU A 636 -2.57 -24.50 11.53
C LEU A 636 -2.05 -23.61 10.39
N GLN A 637 -1.93 -22.29 10.61
CA GLN A 637 -1.38 -21.38 9.60
C GLN A 637 0.15 -21.41 9.58
N LEU A 638 0.80 -21.93 10.62
CA LEU A 638 2.25 -22.07 10.67
C LEU A 638 2.71 -23.34 9.93
N PRO A 639 3.87 -23.32 9.26
CA PRO A 639 4.49 -24.53 8.73
C PRO A 639 4.79 -25.56 9.83
N ILE A 640 4.79 -26.84 9.49
CA ILE A 640 5.00 -27.97 10.42
C ILE A 640 6.27 -27.79 11.26
N ALA A 641 7.39 -27.39 10.65
CA ALA A 641 8.66 -27.14 11.34
C ALA A 641 8.56 -26.06 12.43
N HIS A 642 7.66 -25.08 12.27
CA HIS A 642 7.42 -24.02 13.25
C HIS A 642 6.45 -24.44 14.33
N ARG A 643 5.43 -25.21 13.97
CA ARG A 643 4.47 -25.80 14.91
C ARG A 643 5.17 -26.74 15.89
N THR A 644 6.09 -27.57 15.38
CA THR A 644 6.82 -28.61 16.14
C THR A 644 8.15 -28.12 16.71
N LYS A 645 8.46 -26.84 16.61
CA LYS A 645 9.75 -26.27 17.06
C LYS A 645 10.01 -26.56 18.55
N GLN A 646 11.13 -27.22 18.82
CA GLN A 646 11.65 -27.39 20.17
C GLN A 646 12.55 -26.20 20.56
N PHE A 647 12.31 -25.64 21.74
CA PHE A 647 13.16 -24.59 22.31
C PHE A 647 14.35 -25.22 23.05
N ARG A 648 15.49 -24.52 23.07
CA ARG A 648 16.73 -24.99 23.71
C ARG A 648 16.52 -25.39 25.17
N ASP A 649 15.74 -24.61 25.89
CA ASP A 649 15.47 -24.78 27.31
C ASP A 649 14.09 -24.20 27.65
N ARG A 650 13.59 -24.53 28.85
CA ARG A 650 12.29 -24.05 29.34
C ARG A 650 12.22 -22.55 29.52
N SER A 651 13.35 -21.90 29.84
CA SER A 651 13.43 -20.44 29.97
C SER A 651 13.21 -19.74 28.62
N CYS A 652 13.75 -20.29 27.54
CA CYS A 652 13.51 -19.84 26.18
C CYS A 652 12.05 -20.02 25.78
N LEU A 653 11.44 -21.16 26.13
CA LEU A 653 10.02 -21.40 25.90
C LEU A 653 9.14 -20.41 26.68
N LYS A 654 9.36 -20.21 27.99
CA LYS A 654 8.61 -19.25 28.82
C LYS A 654 8.71 -17.82 28.25
N ARG A 655 9.90 -17.41 27.80
CA ARG A 655 10.13 -16.12 27.15
C ARG A 655 9.41 -16.00 25.80
N HIS A 656 9.42 -17.07 25.00
CA HIS A 656 8.68 -17.11 23.74
C HIS A 656 7.18 -17.02 24.00
N LEU A 657 6.64 -17.85 24.90
CA LEU A 657 5.24 -17.87 25.30
C LEU A 657 4.77 -16.48 25.72
N PHE A 658 5.53 -15.80 26.58
CA PHE A 658 5.20 -14.43 26.99
C PHE A 658 5.22 -13.45 25.82
N ARG A 659 6.35 -13.37 25.08
CA ARG A 659 6.54 -12.35 24.04
C ARG A 659 5.70 -12.54 22.77
N LYS A 660 5.28 -13.78 22.50
CA LYS A 660 4.56 -14.13 21.26
C LYS A 660 3.08 -14.39 21.46
N HIS A 661 2.67 -14.76 22.67
CA HIS A 661 1.29 -15.12 22.97
C HIS A 661 0.75 -14.30 24.13
N LEU A 662 1.25 -14.49 25.36
CA LEU A 662 0.60 -13.95 26.57
C LEU A 662 0.64 -12.42 26.69
N GLN A 663 1.61 -11.73 26.09
CA GLN A 663 1.64 -10.26 26.09
C GLN A 663 0.49 -9.62 25.27
N TYR A 664 -0.22 -10.43 24.48
CA TYR A 664 -1.39 -10.00 23.70
C TYR A 664 -2.71 -10.51 24.30
N HIS A 665 -2.67 -11.06 25.52
CA HIS A 665 -3.86 -11.49 26.26
C HIS A 665 -4.31 -10.36 27.18
N ASP A 666 -5.62 -10.09 27.23
CA ASP A 666 -6.18 -9.24 28.28
C ASP A 666 -6.25 -10.04 29.58
N THR A 667 -5.54 -9.60 30.62
CA THR A 667 -5.54 -10.27 31.93
C THR A 667 -6.90 -10.43 32.58
N LYS A 668 -7.92 -9.67 32.14
CA LYS A 668 -9.30 -9.76 32.63
C LYS A 668 -10.16 -10.81 31.91
N GLU A 669 -9.69 -11.33 30.78
CA GLU A 669 -10.44 -12.30 29.98
C GLU A 669 -10.04 -13.75 30.30
N ARG A 670 -10.97 -14.68 30.03
CA ARG A 670 -10.68 -16.12 30.06
C ARG A 670 -9.80 -16.49 28.88
N ILE A 671 -8.94 -17.50 29.05
CA ILE A 671 -8.03 -17.98 28.02
C ILE A 671 -8.39 -19.38 27.55
N ARG A 672 -8.42 -19.59 26.23
CA ARG A 672 -8.69 -20.89 25.62
C ARG A 672 -7.39 -21.67 25.41
N CYS A 673 -7.37 -22.94 25.79
CA CYS A 673 -6.23 -23.81 25.46
C CYS A 673 -6.15 -23.98 23.93
N PRO A 674 -5.05 -23.56 23.29
CA PRO A 674 -4.91 -23.58 21.83
C PRO A 674 -4.60 -24.99 21.30
N HIS A 675 -4.30 -25.95 22.16
CA HIS A 675 -3.84 -27.26 21.74
C HIS A 675 -5.01 -28.09 21.17
N PRO A 676 -4.88 -28.73 19.99
CA PRO A 676 -6.02 -29.39 19.35
C PRO A 676 -6.66 -30.50 20.20
N LYS A 677 -5.88 -31.25 20.99
CA LYS A 677 -6.42 -32.25 21.95
C LYS A 677 -7.39 -31.73 23.00
N CYS A 678 -7.35 -30.44 23.33
CA CYS A 678 -8.12 -29.93 24.46
C CYS A 678 -9.55 -29.55 24.11
N ASN A 679 -9.99 -29.81 22.87
CA ASN A 679 -11.26 -29.31 22.32
C ASN A 679 -11.53 -27.90 22.80
N ASP A 680 -10.47 -27.09 22.80
CA ASP A 680 -10.61 -25.65 22.88
C ASP A 680 -11.26 -25.24 24.24
N ARG A 681 -10.83 -25.91 25.33
CA ARG A 681 -11.24 -25.69 26.74
C ARG A 681 -10.91 -24.27 27.24
N TRP A 682 -11.86 -23.64 27.93
CA TRP A 682 -11.70 -22.34 28.58
C TRP A 682 -11.10 -22.46 29.98
N LEU A 683 -10.16 -21.57 30.30
CA LEU A 683 -9.44 -21.47 31.57
C LEU A 683 -9.56 -20.02 32.07
N GLU A 684 -9.71 -19.82 33.37
CA GLU A 684 -10.05 -18.49 33.90
C GLU A 684 -8.88 -17.50 33.79
N HIS A 685 -7.64 -17.97 34.02
CA HIS A 685 -6.47 -17.11 34.08
C HIS A 685 -5.25 -17.74 33.39
N VAL A 686 -4.25 -16.90 33.09
CA VAL A 686 -2.98 -17.33 32.49
C VAL A 686 -2.27 -18.40 33.33
N ASP A 687 -2.36 -18.33 34.66
CA ASP A 687 -1.76 -19.33 35.54
C ASP A 687 -2.52 -20.67 35.49
N HIS A 688 -3.85 -20.65 35.32
CA HIS A 688 -4.61 -21.85 35.02
C HIS A 688 -4.18 -22.49 33.69
N LEU A 689 -3.87 -21.68 32.67
CA LEU A 689 -3.29 -22.19 31.42
C LEU A 689 -1.90 -22.80 31.61
N ARG A 690 -1.03 -22.19 32.42
CA ARG A 690 0.30 -22.75 32.72
C ARG A 690 0.17 -24.09 33.44
N ASN A 691 -0.69 -24.16 34.46
CA ASN A 691 -0.95 -25.39 35.21
C ASN A 691 -1.58 -26.47 34.32
N HIS A 692 -2.52 -26.10 33.46
CA HIS A 692 -3.12 -27.00 32.49
C HIS A 692 -2.08 -27.53 31.50
N ALA A 693 -1.21 -26.68 30.96
CA ALA A 693 -0.14 -27.07 30.06
C ALA A 693 0.87 -28.04 30.72
N ALA A 694 1.20 -27.78 31.99
CA ALA A 694 2.08 -28.65 32.78
C ALA A 694 1.46 -30.04 33.02
N ARG A 695 0.20 -30.09 33.45
CA ARG A 695 -0.49 -31.34 33.81
C ARG A 695 -0.95 -32.15 32.60
N VAL A 696 -1.57 -31.50 31.62
CA VAL A 696 -2.22 -32.18 30.48
C VAL A 696 -1.27 -32.35 29.30
N HIS A 697 -0.47 -31.33 29.00
CA HIS A 697 0.44 -31.34 27.85
C HIS A 697 1.89 -31.66 28.20
N LYS A 698 2.21 -31.87 29.49
CA LYS A 698 3.57 -32.16 29.97
C LYS A 698 4.62 -31.15 29.47
N THR A 699 4.23 -29.88 29.32
CA THR A 699 5.07 -28.77 28.88
C THR A 699 4.90 -27.56 29.82
N LEU A 700 5.83 -26.60 29.80
CA LEU A 700 5.79 -25.39 30.63
C LEU A 700 5.90 -25.58 32.16
N THR A 701 6.34 -26.75 32.64
CA THR A 701 6.75 -27.01 34.04
C THR A 701 7.96 -26.15 34.45
#